data_AF-A0A196MQ16-F1
#
_entry.id   AF-A0A196MQ16-F1
#
_cell.length_a   1.000
_cell.length_b   1.000
_cell.length_c   1.000
_cell.angle_alpha   90.00
_cell.angle_beta   90.00
_cell.angle_gamma   90.00
#
_symmetry.space_group_name_H-M   'P 1'
#
loop_
_entity.id
_entity.type
_entity.pdbx_description
1 polymer ?
#
loop_
_entity_poly.entity_id
_entity_poly.type
_entity_poly.pdbx_seq_one_letter_code
_entity_poly.pdbx_strand_id
1 'polypeptide(L)'
;MRTALLAGAAVVAFVPHAFADTDQQANDKNTIIVTAAPYAVSSDEVPTIVTHVDRDQILRSGGASISDALAQEPGIAATTFASGASRPIIRGMDATRVRILENGASSSDVSDIGPDHGIPVDPFAAQSIEVVRGAGTLRYGSQAIGGVVNVINNRVPMKLPTETFSGEAVGSYGTVSNVGEGGALVDAKAGAIALHADGFYRDAGNYDTPLGTQQNSFFRGHGESVGGSYFFGGDKASHVGLSVSQYDSKYGIPSDTTYIDMRQTKVMSRDVFAVNAGPLKSINLDASYADYTHDEKEPDGTIDTTFRNKEFDGHLEFLLNPLGPIRNSALGFEIQNRKFSAIGQDSSYLFPTTTQSEAAYLFTELPVTDILHLQASGRVEHVREEGTPASNIFTSRDFTPVSGAIGALLDVGSHVKLGFTGSSTGRAPAITELFARGGHDGPNTFETGDPTLRIERANSIEATLRVNLDRFHFDGSAYSTWFNNYIYGDLTGRTCDDDGTCAVGGTGDLKELNYRQQGAHFRGLEGKASYDLFHRNDSTLQLTALADYTRATLDSGGNVPRIPPYRLGGGVNWLSPTLDAAVQFVHAGEQDKFGAFDTATPGYNNLNANIAWRPFKSQPGIEFAIIGQNLTDEVQRNAASLNKDLVIQPGRNVRFMVKIATF
;
A
#
# COMPACT_ATOMS: atom_id res chain seq x y z
N MET A 1 45.31 -12.57 21.41
CA MET A 1 45.75 -13.88 20.88
C MET A 1 44.69 -14.39 19.91
N ARG A 2 45.06 -14.53 18.62
CA ARG A 2 44.41 -15.29 17.52
C ARG A 2 42.99 -14.84 17.14
N THR A 3 42.72 -13.95 16.17
CA THR A 3 42.90 -13.98 14.68
C THR A 3 42.45 -15.27 13.95
N ALA A 4 41.38 -15.15 13.15
CA ALA A 4 41.19 -15.65 11.77
C ALA A 4 39.78 -15.22 11.27
N LEU A 5 39.64 -14.15 10.45
CA LEU A 5 39.59 -14.11 8.96
C LEU A 5 38.34 -14.81 8.39
N LEU A 6 37.30 -14.14 7.88
CA LEU A 6 37.15 -13.38 6.60
C LEU A 6 37.55 -14.14 5.31
N ALA A 7 36.59 -14.12 4.38
CA ALA A 7 36.65 -14.30 2.92
C ALA A 7 36.46 -15.71 2.31
N GLY A 8 35.53 -15.77 1.35
CA GLY A 8 35.30 -16.92 0.47
C GLY A 8 34.18 -16.70 -0.54
N ALA A 9 34.25 -15.62 -1.33
CA ALA A 9 33.56 -15.53 -2.62
C ALA A 9 34.26 -16.43 -3.65
N ALA A 10 33.52 -16.80 -4.71
CA ALA A 10 33.92 -17.46 -5.95
C ALA A 10 33.92 -19.01 -5.96
N VAL A 11 32.87 -19.58 -6.57
CA VAL A 11 33.00 -20.61 -7.60
C VAL A 11 32.06 -20.28 -8.76
N VAL A 12 32.62 -19.64 -9.78
CA VAL A 12 32.15 -19.73 -11.16
C VAL A 12 32.88 -20.93 -11.77
N ALA A 13 32.14 -21.95 -12.25
CA ALA A 13 32.66 -22.89 -13.24
C ALA A 13 31.54 -23.68 -13.94
N PHE A 14 31.31 -23.31 -15.20
CA PHE A 14 30.95 -24.11 -16.38
C PHE A 14 29.83 -25.17 -16.29
N VAL A 15 28.70 -24.85 -16.94
CA VAL A 15 27.84 -25.86 -17.60
C VAL A 15 27.54 -25.39 -19.04
N PRO A 16 27.61 -26.27 -20.06
CA PRO A 16 27.51 -25.87 -21.46
C PRO A 16 26.10 -25.43 -21.84
N HIS A 17 26.05 -24.49 -22.79
CA HIS A 17 24.83 -23.99 -23.42
C HIS A 17 24.18 -25.09 -24.28
N ALA A 18 22.87 -25.27 -24.09
CA ALA A 18 21.97 -25.73 -25.13
C ALA A 18 20.76 -24.79 -25.08
N PHE A 19 20.71 -23.85 -26.02
CA PHE A 19 19.59 -22.96 -26.22
C PHE A 19 18.40 -23.76 -26.76
N ALA A 20 17.29 -23.69 -26.04
CA ALA A 20 15.97 -23.88 -26.61
C ALA A 20 15.12 -22.69 -26.16
N ASP A 21 14.80 -21.83 -27.12
CA ASP A 21 13.78 -20.80 -26.97
C ASP A 21 12.43 -21.48 -26.72
N THR A 22 11.88 -21.27 -25.53
CA THR A 22 10.46 -21.49 -25.27
C THR A 22 9.94 -20.32 -24.45
N ASP A 23 9.22 -19.44 -25.13
CA ASP A 23 8.36 -18.38 -24.61
C ASP A 23 7.37 -18.94 -23.58
N GLN A 24 7.69 -18.78 -22.30
CA GLN A 24 6.74 -18.60 -21.21
C GLN A 24 7.51 -18.15 -19.95
N GLN A 25 8.13 -16.97 -20.04
CA GLN A 25 8.63 -16.23 -18.87
C GLN A 25 7.44 -15.58 -18.16
N ALA A 26 6.84 -16.28 -17.19
CA ALA A 26 6.26 -15.62 -16.03
C ALA A 26 7.42 -15.43 -15.02
N ASN A 27 7.70 -14.27 -14.40
CA ASN A 27 6.68 -13.39 -13.84
C ASN A 27 7.16 -11.96 -13.46
N ASP A 28 8.21 -11.37 -14.07
CA ASP A 28 8.57 -9.97 -13.75
C ASP A 28 8.88 -9.07 -14.97
N LYS A 29 9.50 -9.59 -16.04
CA LYS A 29 9.96 -8.78 -17.20
C LYS A 29 8.85 -8.09 -18.01
N ASN A 30 7.63 -8.62 -17.97
CA ASN A 30 6.49 -8.15 -18.78
C ASN A 30 5.33 -7.66 -17.91
N THR A 31 5.55 -7.47 -16.60
CA THR A 31 4.52 -6.96 -15.72
C THR A 31 4.25 -5.50 -16.10
N ILE A 32 3.05 -5.26 -16.64
CA ILE A 32 2.62 -3.93 -17.04
C ILE A 32 2.15 -3.19 -15.80
N ILE A 33 2.82 -2.09 -15.52
CA ILE A 33 2.51 -1.16 -14.44
C ILE A 33 1.81 0.06 -15.04
N VAL A 34 0.71 0.49 -14.42
CA VAL A 34 -0.04 1.68 -14.87
C VAL A 34 0.07 2.86 -13.89
N THR A 35 0.62 2.62 -12.70
CA THR A 35 0.85 3.66 -11.69
C THR A 35 2.21 4.36 -11.86
N ALA A 36 3.25 3.64 -12.30
CA ALA A 36 4.62 4.18 -12.34
C ALA A 36 4.84 5.24 -13.43
N ALA A 37 4.01 5.23 -14.47
CA ALA A 37 4.03 6.19 -15.57
C ALA A 37 2.60 6.46 -16.06
N PRO A 38 2.38 7.57 -16.80
CA PRO A 38 1.07 7.91 -17.37
C PRO A 38 0.62 7.01 -18.53
N TYR A 39 1.34 5.92 -18.75
CA TYR A 39 1.10 4.91 -19.75
C TYR A 39 1.47 3.56 -19.14
N ALA A 40 0.89 2.50 -19.69
CA ALA A 40 1.33 1.14 -19.44
C ALA A 40 2.83 1.02 -19.74
N VAL A 41 3.60 0.66 -18.73
CA VAL A 41 5.06 0.57 -18.76
C VAL A 41 5.49 -0.75 -18.13
N SER A 42 6.51 -1.41 -18.66
CA SER A 42 7.07 -2.59 -17.98
C SER A 42 7.78 -2.17 -16.70
N SER A 43 7.67 -2.95 -15.62
CA SER A 43 8.45 -2.76 -14.39
C SER A 43 9.96 -2.65 -14.64
N ASP A 44 10.47 -3.25 -15.73
CA ASP A 44 11.88 -3.20 -16.13
C ASP A 44 12.29 -1.90 -16.85
N GLU A 45 11.34 -1.05 -17.21
CA GLU A 45 11.56 0.21 -17.95
C GLU A 45 11.57 1.46 -17.05
N VAL A 46 11.40 1.29 -15.74
CA VAL A 46 11.46 2.39 -14.77
C VAL A 46 12.77 2.37 -13.97
N PRO A 47 13.30 3.51 -13.48
CA PRO A 47 14.51 3.55 -12.66
C PRO A 47 14.36 2.99 -11.23
N THR A 48 13.14 2.87 -10.71
CA THR A 48 12.86 2.43 -9.33
C THR A 48 12.28 1.02 -9.27
N ILE A 49 12.44 0.32 -8.15
CA ILE A 49 11.77 -0.99 -7.96
C ILE A 49 10.29 -0.77 -7.72
N VAL A 50 9.46 -1.42 -8.55
CA VAL A 50 8.00 -1.45 -8.42
C VAL A 50 7.60 -2.81 -7.87
N THR A 51 6.72 -2.80 -6.87
CA THR A 51 6.11 -4.03 -6.36
C THR A 51 4.77 -4.23 -7.05
N HIS A 52 4.50 -5.44 -7.55
CA HIS A 52 3.21 -5.81 -8.12
C HIS A 52 2.74 -7.12 -7.49
N VAL A 53 1.55 -7.10 -6.92
CA VAL A 53 0.89 -8.29 -6.36
C VAL A 53 -0.35 -8.57 -7.20
N ASP A 54 -0.39 -9.72 -7.85
CA ASP A 54 -1.49 -10.12 -8.74
C ASP A 54 -2.71 -10.70 -7.98
N ARG A 55 -3.82 -10.91 -8.69
CA ARG A 55 -5.07 -11.45 -8.15
C ARG A 55 -4.87 -12.73 -7.35
N ASP A 56 -4.06 -13.62 -7.89
CA ASP A 56 -3.83 -14.96 -7.38
C ASP A 56 -3.00 -14.93 -6.09
N GLN A 57 -1.98 -14.07 -6.04
CA GLN A 57 -1.21 -13.76 -4.84
C GLN A 57 -2.07 -13.07 -3.77
N ILE A 58 -2.93 -12.12 -4.16
CA ILE A 58 -3.87 -11.44 -3.25
C ILE A 58 -4.79 -12.47 -2.58
N LEU A 59 -5.43 -13.34 -3.36
CA LEU A 59 -6.31 -14.38 -2.83
C LEU A 59 -5.55 -15.34 -1.89
N ARG A 60 -4.33 -15.75 -2.27
CA ARG A 60 -3.51 -16.66 -1.47
C ARG A 60 -2.91 -16.01 -0.22
N SER A 61 -2.92 -14.69 -0.10
CA SER A 61 -2.52 -13.98 1.13
C SER A 61 -3.52 -14.18 2.28
N GLY A 62 -4.79 -14.42 1.98
CA GLY A 62 -5.84 -14.72 2.96
C GLY A 62 -6.13 -13.62 4.00
N GLY A 63 -5.64 -12.40 3.77
CA GLY A 63 -5.82 -11.25 4.67
C GLY A 63 -7.15 -10.53 4.50
N ALA A 64 -7.49 -9.70 5.48
CA ALA A 64 -8.70 -8.85 5.49
C ALA A 64 -8.43 -7.44 4.93
N SER A 65 -7.17 -7.10 4.67
CA SER A 65 -6.76 -5.80 4.13
C SER A 65 -5.79 -5.98 2.96
N ILE A 66 -5.69 -4.95 2.10
CA ILE A 66 -4.69 -4.90 1.02
C ILE A 66 -3.25 -4.91 1.55
N SER A 67 -3.04 -4.46 2.79
CA SER A 67 -1.73 -4.43 3.45
C SER A 67 -1.21 -5.83 3.75
N ASP A 68 -2.11 -6.78 4.03
CA ASP A 68 -1.75 -8.17 4.30
C ASP A 68 -1.19 -8.85 3.04
N ALA A 69 -1.72 -8.50 1.86
CA ALA A 69 -1.22 -8.99 0.57
C ALA A 69 0.18 -8.44 0.24
N LEU A 70 0.50 -7.24 0.75
CA LEU A 70 1.80 -6.60 0.54
C LEU A 70 2.85 -6.98 1.60
N ALA A 71 2.44 -7.53 2.73
CA ALA A 71 3.32 -7.76 3.88
C ALA A 71 4.46 -8.74 3.61
N GLN A 72 4.41 -9.53 2.53
CA GLN A 72 5.50 -10.45 2.14
C GLN A 72 6.48 -9.85 1.13
N GLU A 73 6.27 -8.61 0.70
CA GLU A 73 7.12 -7.94 -0.28
C GLU A 73 8.25 -7.14 0.42
N PRO A 74 9.48 -7.14 -0.14
CA PRO A 74 10.61 -6.44 0.46
C PRO A 74 10.35 -4.94 0.66
N GLY A 75 10.79 -4.43 1.82
CA GLY A 75 10.68 -3.00 2.14
C GLY A 75 9.27 -2.51 2.45
N ILE A 76 8.29 -3.44 2.51
CA ILE A 76 6.90 -3.16 2.87
C ILE A 76 6.55 -3.98 4.12
N ALA A 77 6.20 -3.27 5.19
CA ALA A 77 5.55 -3.82 6.37
C ALA A 77 4.09 -3.36 6.40
N ALA A 78 3.35 -3.74 7.44
CA ALA A 78 1.99 -3.28 7.67
C ALA A 78 1.86 -2.77 9.10
N THR A 79 0.84 -1.99 9.45
CA THR A 79 0.56 -1.59 10.84
C THR A 79 -0.12 -2.68 11.65
N THR A 80 -0.96 -3.51 11.00
CA THR A 80 -1.69 -4.65 11.59
C THR A 80 -2.34 -4.32 12.95
N PHE A 81 -3.04 -3.19 13.02
CA PHE A 81 -3.56 -2.64 14.26
C PHE A 81 -4.77 -3.44 14.77
N ALA A 82 -5.69 -3.78 13.86
CA ALA A 82 -6.84 -4.63 14.09
C ALA A 82 -7.16 -5.49 12.84
N SER A 83 -7.99 -6.51 13.00
CA SER A 83 -8.53 -7.27 11.86
C SER A 83 -9.43 -6.35 11.04
N GLY A 84 -8.92 -5.81 9.93
CA GLY A 84 -9.60 -4.79 9.11
C GLY A 84 -8.91 -3.41 9.12
N ALA A 85 -8.06 -3.14 10.11
CA ALA A 85 -7.29 -1.90 10.23
C ALA A 85 -5.78 -2.18 10.10
N SER A 86 -5.28 -2.02 8.89
CA SER A 86 -3.88 -2.28 8.56
C SER A 86 -3.47 -1.43 7.37
N ARG A 87 -2.41 -0.64 7.53
CA ARG A 87 -1.84 0.23 6.49
C ARG A 87 -0.46 -0.26 6.05
N PRO A 88 -0.09 -0.11 4.77
CA PRO A 88 1.25 -0.43 4.30
C PRO A 88 2.27 0.60 4.82
N ILE A 89 3.35 0.12 5.39
CA ILE A 89 4.51 0.91 5.82
C ILE A 89 5.63 0.68 4.82
N ILE A 90 6.01 1.71 4.07
CA ILE A 90 7.06 1.61 3.04
C ILE A 90 8.33 2.26 3.57
N ARG A 91 9.42 1.50 3.70
CA ARG A 91 10.73 2.02 4.18
C ARG A 91 10.63 2.75 5.53
N GLY A 92 9.75 2.27 6.41
CA GLY A 92 9.45 2.87 7.72
C GLY A 92 8.57 4.11 7.69
N MET A 93 8.00 4.47 6.54
CA MET A 93 7.07 5.60 6.37
C MET A 93 5.63 5.09 6.27
N ASP A 94 4.70 5.81 6.90
CA ASP A 94 3.26 5.49 6.99
C ASP A 94 2.43 6.79 7.00
N ALA A 95 1.12 6.68 7.24
CA ALA A 95 0.12 7.73 7.28
C ALA A 95 0.19 8.55 5.98
N THR A 96 0.21 9.87 6.10
CA THR A 96 0.23 10.78 4.95
C THR A 96 1.47 10.65 4.06
N ARG A 97 2.52 9.91 4.47
CA ARG A 97 3.70 9.67 3.62
C ARG A 97 3.53 8.53 2.63
N VAL A 98 2.51 7.69 2.80
CA VAL A 98 2.15 6.60 1.88
C VAL A 98 0.74 6.87 1.37
N ARG A 99 0.62 7.22 0.09
CA ARG A 99 -0.67 7.50 -0.53
C ARG A 99 -1.34 6.18 -0.93
N ILE A 100 -2.58 6.00 -0.51
CA ILE A 100 -3.42 4.86 -0.92
C ILE A 100 -4.37 5.34 -2.01
N LEU A 101 -4.43 4.59 -3.10
CA LEU A 101 -5.28 4.87 -4.25
C LEU A 101 -6.13 3.64 -4.60
N GLU A 102 -7.29 3.89 -5.17
CA GLU A 102 -8.09 2.90 -5.89
C GLU A 102 -8.21 3.39 -7.32
N ASN A 103 -7.71 2.62 -8.28
CA ASN A 103 -7.71 2.99 -9.70
C ASN A 103 -7.08 4.36 -10.00
N GLY A 104 -6.09 4.76 -9.22
CA GLY A 104 -5.39 6.05 -9.37
C GLY A 104 -6.08 7.25 -8.72
N ALA A 105 -7.31 7.10 -8.20
CA ALA A 105 -7.99 8.12 -7.41
C ALA A 105 -7.79 7.88 -5.91
N SER A 106 -7.98 8.91 -5.08
CA SER A 106 -7.97 8.78 -3.62
C SER A 106 -8.84 7.61 -3.14
N SER A 107 -8.35 6.83 -2.16
CA SER A 107 -9.19 5.85 -1.44
C SER A 107 -10.30 6.53 -0.61
N SER A 108 -10.16 7.84 -0.33
CA SER A 108 -11.09 8.65 0.47
C SER A 108 -11.38 8.08 1.85
N ASP A 109 -10.39 7.40 2.40
CA ASP A 109 -10.45 6.79 3.72
C ASP A 109 -10.03 7.76 4.83
N VAL A 110 -10.00 7.26 6.06
CA VAL A 110 -9.54 8.00 7.25
C VAL A 110 -8.44 7.25 7.99
N SER A 111 -7.84 6.24 7.37
CA SER A 111 -6.74 5.47 7.96
C SER A 111 -5.45 6.28 8.07
N ASP A 112 -5.34 7.40 7.34
CA ASP A 112 -4.29 8.40 7.53
C ASP A 112 -4.45 9.22 8.83
N ILE A 113 -5.65 9.23 9.41
CA ILE A 113 -5.95 9.92 10.68
C ILE A 113 -5.51 9.09 11.88
N GLY A 114 -5.66 7.77 11.80
CA GLY A 114 -5.47 6.85 12.91
C GLY A 114 -5.20 5.41 12.43
N PRO A 115 -4.28 4.66 13.08
CA PRO A 115 -3.90 3.32 12.64
C PRO A 115 -4.99 2.26 12.85
N ASP A 116 -5.96 2.56 13.70
CA ASP A 116 -7.16 1.79 14.03
C ASP A 116 -8.25 1.87 12.97
N HIS A 117 -8.17 2.81 12.03
CA HIS A 117 -9.14 2.88 10.94
C HIS A 117 -8.66 2.07 9.72
N GLY A 118 -9.56 1.25 9.17
CA GLY A 118 -9.32 0.45 7.97
C GLY A 118 -9.37 1.22 6.65
N ILE A 119 -8.68 0.68 5.64
CA ILE A 119 -8.80 1.10 4.24
C ILE A 119 -10.06 0.44 3.66
N PRO A 120 -11.05 1.20 3.14
CA PRO A 120 -12.29 0.69 2.59
C PRO A 120 -12.09 0.14 1.16
N VAL A 121 -11.11 -0.76 1.00
CA VAL A 121 -10.89 -1.53 -0.23
C VAL A 121 -10.60 -2.97 0.17
N ASP A 122 -11.55 -3.88 -0.08
CA ASP A 122 -11.37 -5.30 0.24
C ASP A 122 -10.52 -6.02 -0.83
N PRO A 123 -9.59 -6.91 -0.44
CA PRO A 123 -8.79 -7.71 -1.37
C PRO A 123 -9.60 -8.46 -2.44
N PHE A 124 -10.83 -8.89 -2.17
CA PHE A 124 -11.68 -9.59 -3.15
C PHE A 124 -12.08 -8.72 -4.34
N ALA A 125 -12.13 -7.40 -4.19
CA ALA A 125 -12.41 -6.47 -5.29
C ALA A 125 -11.16 -6.15 -6.14
N ALA A 126 -9.96 -6.46 -5.64
CA ALA A 126 -8.70 -6.12 -6.29
C ALA A 126 -8.30 -7.17 -7.36
N GLN A 127 -7.90 -6.68 -8.54
CA GLN A 127 -7.24 -7.47 -9.58
C GLN A 127 -5.72 -7.48 -9.43
N SER A 128 -5.15 -6.35 -8.97
CA SER A 128 -3.76 -6.26 -8.59
C SER A 128 -3.53 -5.11 -7.61
N ILE A 129 -2.37 -5.11 -6.97
CA ILE A 129 -1.88 -4.00 -6.15
C ILE A 129 -0.49 -3.61 -6.65
N GLU A 130 -0.30 -2.33 -6.93
CA GLU A 130 0.97 -1.76 -7.36
C GLU A 130 1.55 -0.85 -6.27
N VAL A 131 2.84 -1.00 -5.94
CA VAL A 131 3.57 -0.08 -5.07
C VAL A 131 4.68 0.61 -5.83
N VAL A 132 4.54 1.92 -5.99
CA VAL A 132 5.42 2.77 -6.80
C VAL A 132 6.18 3.75 -5.93
N ARG A 133 7.44 3.98 -6.31
CA ARG A 133 8.39 4.88 -5.65
C ARG A 133 9.08 5.76 -6.70
N GLY A 134 9.63 6.90 -6.28
CA GLY A 134 10.42 7.79 -7.14
C GLY A 134 9.57 8.72 -8.01
N ALA A 135 10.06 9.06 -9.21
CA ALA A 135 9.52 10.16 -10.01
C ALA A 135 8.04 10.02 -10.38
N GLY A 136 7.53 8.79 -10.55
CA GLY A 136 6.13 8.52 -10.87
C GLY A 136 5.16 8.92 -9.76
N THR A 137 5.59 8.99 -8.50
CA THR A 137 4.69 9.29 -7.38
C THR A 137 4.19 10.73 -7.36
N LEU A 138 4.93 11.67 -7.97
CA LEU A 138 4.54 13.08 -8.02
C LEU A 138 3.27 13.33 -8.87
N ARG A 139 2.80 12.34 -9.63
CA ARG A 139 1.50 12.39 -10.31
C ARG A 139 0.33 12.32 -9.32
N TYR A 140 0.55 11.77 -8.13
CA TYR A 140 -0.51 11.39 -7.17
C TYR A 140 -0.43 12.14 -5.83
N GLY A 141 0.25 13.30 -5.81
CA GLY A 141 0.36 14.13 -4.61
C GLY A 141 1.78 14.32 -4.11
N SER A 142 2.06 15.47 -3.51
CA SER A 142 3.37 15.73 -2.87
C SER A 142 3.55 14.98 -1.55
N GLN A 143 2.49 14.36 -1.04
CA GLN A 143 2.50 13.65 0.24
C GLN A 143 3.14 12.25 0.12
N ALA A 144 3.18 11.65 -1.08
CA ALA A 144 3.68 10.30 -1.35
C ALA A 144 5.22 10.15 -1.30
N ILE A 145 5.84 10.59 -0.19
CA ILE A 145 7.30 10.53 0.02
C ILE A 145 7.78 9.06 0.12
N GLY A 146 7.05 8.23 0.87
CA GLY A 146 7.37 6.81 1.03
C GLY A 146 6.97 5.97 -0.18
N GLY A 147 5.89 6.37 -0.85
CA GLY A 147 5.41 5.75 -2.07
C GLY A 147 3.91 5.88 -2.26
N VAL A 148 3.43 5.30 -3.35
CA VAL A 148 2.01 5.16 -3.70
C VAL A 148 1.67 3.68 -3.70
N VAL A 149 0.57 3.31 -3.04
CA VAL A 149 -0.05 1.99 -3.13
C VAL A 149 -1.35 2.15 -3.89
N ASN A 150 -1.45 1.56 -5.09
CA ASN A 150 -2.62 1.66 -5.94
C ASN A 150 -3.28 0.30 -6.08
N VAL A 151 -4.53 0.19 -5.66
CA VAL A 151 -5.36 -1.00 -5.84
C VAL A 151 -6.06 -0.89 -7.18
N ILE A 152 -5.78 -1.83 -8.08
CA ILE A 152 -6.37 -1.87 -9.42
C ILE A 152 -7.54 -2.83 -9.41
N ASN A 153 -8.69 -2.37 -9.92
CA ASN A 153 -9.87 -3.18 -10.17
C ASN A 153 -10.52 -2.79 -11.51
N ASN A 154 -11.60 -3.48 -11.88
CA ASN A 154 -12.29 -3.24 -13.16
C ASN A 154 -13.65 -2.55 -13.00
N ARG A 155 -13.91 -1.91 -11.86
CA ARG A 155 -15.21 -1.23 -11.58
C ARG A 155 -15.56 -0.18 -12.61
N VAL A 156 -14.55 0.51 -13.15
CA VAL A 156 -14.67 1.33 -14.36
C VAL A 156 -13.81 0.69 -15.46
N PRO A 157 -14.40 -0.08 -16.39
CA PRO A 157 -13.63 -0.79 -17.40
C PRO A 157 -12.84 0.14 -18.34
N MET A 158 -11.51 0.03 -18.34
CA MET A 158 -10.62 0.84 -19.20
C MET A 158 -10.38 0.24 -20.59
N LYS A 159 -10.92 -0.96 -20.86
CA LYS A 159 -10.84 -1.67 -22.15
C LYS A 159 -12.12 -2.46 -22.40
N LEU A 160 -12.48 -2.62 -23.67
CA LEU A 160 -13.56 -3.54 -24.06
C LEU A 160 -13.11 -5.00 -23.81
N PRO A 161 -13.88 -5.81 -23.06
CA PRO A 161 -13.58 -7.23 -22.88
C PRO A 161 -13.52 -7.98 -24.22
N THR A 162 -12.64 -8.97 -24.33
CA THR A 162 -12.59 -9.85 -25.50
C THR A 162 -13.81 -10.77 -25.54
N GLU A 163 -14.12 -11.37 -24.40
CA GLU A 163 -15.29 -12.22 -24.22
C GLU A 163 -16.58 -11.41 -24.04
N THR A 164 -17.72 -12.01 -24.38
CA THR A 164 -19.04 -11.40 -24.16
C THR A 164 -19.41 -11.39 -22.68
N PHE A 165 -18.96 -12.40 -21.94
CA PHE A 165 -19.25 -12.59 -20.53
C PHE A 165 -18.07 -13.32 -19.88
N SER A 166 -17.64 -12.84 -18.71
CA SER A 166 -16.70 -13.54 -17.85
C SER A 166 -17.08 -13.34 -16.39
N GLY A 167 -16.71 -14.29 -15.53
CA GLY A 167 -16.93 -14.16 -14.10
C GLY A 167 -15.96 -14.99 -13.29
N GLU A 168 -15.82 -14.60 -12.02
CA GLU A 168 -15.06 -15.30 -11.00
C GLU A 168 -15.90 -15.34 -9.72
N ALA A 169 -15.86 -16.47 -9.02
CA ALA A 169 -16.38 -16.63 -7.67
C ALA A 169 -15.34 -17.33 -6.81
N VAL A 170 -15.10 -16.79 -5.62
CA VAL A 170 -14.17 -17.33 -4.63
C VAL A 170 -14.91 -17.49 -3.30
N GLY A 171 -14.67 -18.61 -2.63
CA GLY A 171 -15.09 -18.83 -1.25
C GLY A 171 -13.95 -19.43 -0.44
N SER A 172 -13.81 -19.04 0.82
CA SER A 172 -12.84 -19.66 1.71
C SER A 172 -13.30 -19.72 3.16
N TYR A 173 -12.69 -20.66 3.90
CA TYR A 173 -12.86 -20.82 5.33
C TYR A 173 -11.49 -20.91 6.01
N GLY A 174 -11.27 -20.12 7.06
CA GLY A 174 -10.02 -20.08 7.83
C GLY A 174 -10.22 -20.49 9.28
N THR A 175 -9.30 -21.28 9.83
CA THR A 175 -9.44 -21.88 11.17
C THR A 175 -9.17 -20.91 12.31
N VAL A 176 -8.24 -19.96 12.17
CA VAL A 176 -7.74 -19.17 13.31
C VAL A 176 -8.79 -18.26 13.94
N SER A 177 -9.76 -17.81 13.14
CA SER A 177 -10.89 -16.96 13.57
C SER A 177 -12.25 -17.55 13.19
N ASN A 178 -12.27 -18.81 12.73
CA ASN A 178 -13.44 -19.44 12.11
C ASN A 178 -14.06 -18.61 10.98
N VAL A 179 -13.22 -17.88 10.23
CA VAL A 179 -13.69 -16.94 9.20
C VAL A 179 -14.35 -17.66 8.04
N GLY A 180 -15.54 -17.21 7.66
CA GLY A 180 -16.19 -17.55 6.40
C GLY A 180 -16.22 -16.32 5.50
N GLU A 181 -15.71 -16.44 4.28
CA GLU A 181 -15.62 -15.31 3.35
C GLU A 181 -15.75 -15.74 1.89
N GLY A 182 -16.10 -14.79 1.05
CA GLY A 182 -16.13 -15.00 -0.39
C GLY A 182 -16.41 -13.72 -1.15
N GLY A 183 -16.19 -13.79 -2.45
CA GLY A 183 -16.48 -12.71 -3.36
C GLY A 183 -16.79 -13.24 -4.75
N ALA A 184 -17.47 -12.42 -5.54
CA ALA A 184 -17.75 -12.71 -6.93
C ALA A 184 -17.65 -11.45 -7.76
N LEU A 185 -17.22 -11.59 -9.01
CA LEU A 185 -17.22 -10.53 -10.01
C LEU A 185 -17.73 -11.06 -11.34
N VAL A 186 -18.32 -10.15 -12.12
CA VAL A 186 -18.84 -10.42 -13.45
C VAL A 186 -18.50 -9.25 -14.36
N ASP A 187 -17.94 -9.55 -15.52
CA ASP A 187 -17.75 -8.62 -16.61
C ASP A 187 -18.60 -9.02 -17.81
N ALA A 188 -19.17 -8.03 -18.49
CA ALA A 188 -19.96 -8.26 -19.69
C ALA A 188 -19.66 -7.21 -20.77
N LYS A 189 -19.80 -7.62 -22.03
CA LYS A 189 -19.72 -6.75 -23.20
C LYS A 189 -21.03 -6.75 -23.96
N ALA A 190 -21.59 -5.55 -24.18
CA ALA A 190 -22.76 -5.33 -25.02
C ALA A 190 -22.46 -4.27 -26.09
N GLY A 191 -22.07 -4.72 -27.28
CA GLY A 191 -21.65 -3.82 -28.36
C GLY A 191 -20.40 -3.02 -27.97
N ALA A 192 -20.55 -1.70 -27.82
CA ALA A 192 -19.47 -0.81 -27.41
C ALA A 192 -19.52 -0.45 -25.92
N ILE A 193 -20.30 -1.20 -25.12
CA ILE A 193 -20.41 -1.02 -23.68
C ILE A 193 -19.69 -2.19 -23.00
N ALA A 194 -18.83 -1.88 -22.02
CA ALA A 194 -18.34 -2.83 -21.03
C ALA A 194 -19.04 -2.58 -19.70
N LEU A 195 -19.42 -3.65 -19.00
CA LEU A 195 -20.10 -3.61 -17.70
C LEU A 195 -19.29 -4.44 -16.71
N HIS A 196 -19.32 -4.01 -15.45
CA HIS A 196 -18.71 -4.70 -14.33
C HIS A 196 -19.66 -4.69 -13.13
N ALA A 197 -19.68 -5.78 -12.38
CA ALA A 197 -20.25 -5.84 -11.04
C ALA A 197 -19.42 -6.77 -10.17
N ASP A 198 -19.15 -6.37 -8.93
CA ASP A 198 -18.49 -7.19 -7.92
C ASP A 198 -19.20 -7.11 -6.58
N GLY A 199 -18.99 -8.12 -5.74
CA GLY A 199 -19.39 -8.08 -4.34
C GLY A 199 -18.60 -9.07 -3.49
N PHE A 200 -18.48 -8.78 -2.21
CA PHE A 200 -17.77 -9.61 -1.24
C PHE A 200 -18.47 -9.63 0.11
N TYR A 201 -18.17 -10.67 0.89
CA TYR A 201 -18.63 -10.83 2.26
C TYR A 201 -17.56 -11.53 3.09
N ARG A 202 -17.38 -11.11 4.33
CA ARG A 202 -16.48 -11.71 5.33
C ARG A 202 -17.10 -11.64 6.71
N ASP A 203 -17.10 -12.76 7.42
CA ASP A 203 -17.47 -12.85 8.85
C ASP A 203 -16.40 -13.67 9.57
N ALA A 204 -15.62 -13.00 10.40
CA ALA A 204 -14.54 -13.56 11.21
C ALA A 204 -14.84 -13.30 12.70
N GLY A 205 -14.71 -14.33 13.52
CA GLY A 205 -14.70 -14.17 14.97
C GLY A 205 -13.38 -13.59 15.47
N ASN A 206 -13.23 -13.52 16.79
CA ASN A 206 -11.93 -13.25 17.40
C ASN A 206 -10.92 -14.33 16.98
N TYR A 207 -9.69 -13.94 16.67
CA TYR A 207 -8.66 -14.90 16.28
C TYR A 207 -7.92 -15.48 17.49
N ASP A 208 -7.50 -16.73 17.33
CA ASP A 208 -6.62 -17.40 18.27
C ASP A 208 -5.16 -16.98 18.06
N THR A 209 -4.44 -16.87 19.18
CA THR A 209 -2.99 -16.66 19.24
C THR A 209 -2.35 -17.82 19.99
N PRO A 210 -1.01 -17.97 19.94
CA PRO A 210 -0.33 -19.01 20.72
C PRO A 210 -0.54 -18.88 22.24
N LEU A 211 -0.99 -17.71 22.72
CA LEU A 211 -1.26 -17.44 24.14
C LEU A 211 -2.76 -17.45 24.50
N GLY A 212 -3.63 -17.80 23.55
CA GLY A 212 -5.09 -17.77 23.69
C GLY A 212 -5.76 -16.80 22.72
N THR A 213 -7.09 -16.68 22.81
CA THR A 213 -7.87 -15.83 21.91
C THR A 213 -7.61 -14.35 22.17
N GLN A 214 -7.19 -13.60 21.14
CA GLN A 214 -7.13 -12.14 21.20
C GLN A 214 -8.55 -11.60 21.23
N GLN A 215 -8.97 -11.01 22.35
CA GLN A 215 -10.31 -10.45 22.47
C GLN A 215 -10.50 -9.25 21.55
N ASN A 216 -11.76 -8.98 21.22
CA ASN A 216 -12.18 -7.84 20.41
C ASN A 216 -11.42 -7.72 19.07
N SER A 217 -11.17 -8.86 18.42
CA SER A 217 -10.43 -8.97 17.15
C SER A 217 -11.28 -9.52 16.01
N PHE A 218 -12.60 -9.52 16.18
CA PHE A 218 -13.54 -9.93 15.15
C PHE A 218 -13.57 -8.93 13.99
N PHE A 219 -13.99 -9.40 12.82
CA PHE A 219 -14.25 -8.55 11.65
C PHE A 219 -15.46 -9.04 10.87
N ARG A 220 -16.34 -8.12 10.49
CA ARG A 220 -17.43 -8.35 9.57
C ARG A 220 -17.39 -7.28 8.50
N GLY A 221 -17.45 -7.66 7.23
CA GLY A 221 -17.39 -6.71 6.13
C GLY A 221 -18.12 -7.23 4.91
N HIS A 222 -18.78 -6.32 4.21
CA HIS A 222 -19.34 -6.61 2.89
C HIS A 222 -19.31 -5.37 2.04
N GLY A 223 -19.34 -5.58 0.73
CA GLY A 223 -19.45 -4.49 -0.20
C GLY A 223 -19.86 -4.98 -1.56
N GLU A 224 -20.40 -4.04 -2.33
CA GLU A 224 -20.92 -4.27 -3.66
C GLU A 224 -20.60 -3.09 -4.56
N SER A 225 -20.41 -3.36 -5.84
CA SER A 225 -20.20 -2.33 -6.85
C SER A 225 -20.90 -2.66 -8.16
N VAL A 226 -21.20 -1.61 -8.90
CA VAL A 226 -21.65 -1.69 -10.29
C VAL A 226 -21.05 -0.52 -11.06
N GLY A 227 -20.56 -0.82 -12.25
CA GLY A 227 -20.05 0.20 -13.15
C GLY A 227 -20.02 -0.25 -14.61
N GLY A 228 -19.62 0.67 -15.46
CA GLY A 228 -19.54 0.42 -16.88
C GLY A 228 -18.89 1.56 -17.64
N SER A 229 -18.53 1.28 -18.88
CA SER A 229 -17.86 2.24 -19.76
C SER A 229 -18.35 2.10 -21.19
N TYR A 230 -18.54 3.24 -21.85
CA TYR A 230 -18.95 3.33 -23.24
C TYR A 230 -17.77 3.75 -24.10
N PHE A 231 -17.43 2.91 -25.08
CA PHE A 231 -16.27 3.08 -25.96
C PHE A 231 -16.69 3.62 -27.33
N PHE A 232 -16.04 4.69 -27.78
CA PHE A 232 -16.34 5.39 -29.03
C PHE A 232 -15.06 5.76 -29.79
N GLY A 233 -15.24 6.32 -30.98
CA GLY A 233 -14.16 6.43 -31.97
C GLY A 233 -14.05 5.18 -32.86
N GLY A 234 -13.32 5.32 -33.96
CA GLY A 234 -13.16 4.24 -34.95
C GLY A 234 -12.33 3.06 -34.43
N ASP A 235 -11.37 3.33 -33.55
CA ASP A 235 -10.46 2.37 -32.91
C ASP A 235 -10.90 1.98 -31.49
N LYS A 236 -11.98 2.57 -30.98
CA LYS A 236 -12.46 2.37 -29.59
C LYS A 236 -11.44 2.75 -28.53
N ALA A 237 -10.49 3.66 -28.84
CA ALA A 237 -9.51 4.15 -27.89
C ALA A 237 -10.09 5.18 -26.91
N SER A 238 -11.19 5.85 -27.28
CA SER A 238 -11.88 6.79 -26.39
C SER A 238 -13.00 6.10 -25.62
N HIS A 239 -13.15 6.45 -24.34
CA HIS A 239 -14.23 5.95 -23.50
C HIS A 239 -14.60 6.94 -22.40
N VAL A 240 -15.84 6.81 -21.93
CA VAL A 240 -16.30 7.42 -20.68
C VAL A 240 -16.85 6.34 -19.78
N GLY A 241 -16.58 6.44 -18.48
CA GLY A 241 -16.86 5.36 -17.54
C GLY A 241 -17.31 5.88 -16.18
N LEU A 242 -18.19 5.13 -15.52
CA LEU A 242 -18.71 5.45 -14.19
C LEU A 242 -18.90 4.17 -13.38
N SER A 243 -18.66 4.25 -12.08
CA SER A 243 -18.99 3.21 -11.10
C SER A 243 -19.53 3.81 -9.81
N VAL A 244 -20.32 3.02 -9.10
CA VAL A 244 -20.72 3.26 -7.72
C VAL A 244 -20.38 2.01 -6.90
N SER A 245 -19.89 2.23 -5.69
CA SER A 245 -19.54 1.18 -4.74
C SER A 245 -20.02 1.54 -3.34
N GLN A 246 -20.38 0.51 -2.59
CA GLN A 246 -20.74 0.56 -1.18
C GLN A 246 -19.84 -0.42 -0.42
N TYR A 247 -19.33 0.00 0.73
CA TYR A 247 -18.60 -0.87 1.66
C TYR A 247 -19.06 -0.55 3.08
N ASP A 248 -19.61 -1.56 3.76
CA ASP A 248 -19.91 -1.55 5.18
C ASP A 248 -19.02 -2.56 5.94
N SER A 249 -18.47 -2.15 7.08
CA SER A 249 -17.70 -3.04 7.95
C SER A 249 -17.92 -2.76 9.42
N LYS A 250 -17.83 -3.81 10.23
CA LYS A 250 -17.87 -3.76 11.68
C LYS A 250 -16.74 -4.61 12.26
N TYR A 251 -15.85 -4.01 13.05
CA TYR A 251 -14.68 -4.72 13.57
C TYR A 251 -14.23 -4.19 14.92
N GLY A 252 -13.69 -5.08 15.75
CA GLY A 252 -13.23 -4.75 17.08
C GLY A 252 -11.85 -4.08 17.08
N ILE A 253 -11.57 -3.31 18.13
CA ILE A 253 -10.25 -2.74 18.41
C ILE A 253 -9.57 -3.61 19.49
N PRO A 254 -8.59 -4.47 19.17
CA PRO A 254 -8.10 -5.48 20.11
C PRO A 254 -7.33 -4.94 21.32
N SER A 255 -6.94 -3.66 21.29
CA SER A 255 -6.32 -2.95 22.41
C SER A 255 -7.30 -2.24 23.33
N ASP A 256 -8.60 -2.34 23.04
CA ASP A 256 -9.68 -1.65 23.74
C ASP A 256 -10.96 -2.53 23.74
N THR A 257 -12.05 -2.06 24.36
CA THR A 257 -13.37 -2.70 24.33
C THR A 257 -14.29 -2.18 23.22
N THR A 258 -13.96 -1.03 22.64
CA THR A 258 -14.76 -0.40 21.58
C THR A 258 -14.64 -1.14 20.24
N TYR A 259 -15.59 -0.90 19.34
CA TYR A 259 -15.56 -1.40 17.97
C TYR A 259 -15.96 -0.31 16.99
N ILE A 260 -15.49 -0.45 15.74
CA ILE A 260 -15.81 0.47 14.66
C ILE A 260 -16.98 -0.09 13.84
N ASP A 261 -17.92 0.79 13.48
CA ASP A 261 -19.03 0.54 12.56
C ASP A 261 -18.95 1.55 11.40
N MET A 262 -18.38 1.11 10.28
CA MET A 262 -17.97 1.94 9.14
C MET A 262 -18.84 1.69 7.93
N ARG A 263 -19.12 2.77 7.19
CA ARG A 263 -19.72 2.74 5.86
C ARG A 263 -19.07 3.76 4.93
N GLN A 264 -18.90 3.38 3.68
CA GLN A 264 -18.49 4.28 2.60
C GLN A 264 -19.34 4.05 1.36
N THR A 265 -19.88 5.13 0.80
CA THR A 265 -20.39 5.15 -0.57
C THR A 265 -19.41 5.92 -1.43
N LYS A 266 -18.95 5.34 -2.54
CA LYS A 266 -17.99 5.97 -3.45
C LYS A 266 -18.44 5.88 -4.90
N VAL A 267 -18.38 7.00 -5.60
CA VAL A 267 -18.63 7.13 -7.04
C VAL A 267 -17.31 7.49 -7.72
N MET A 268 -16.97 6.81 -8.81
CA MET A 268 -15.77 7.10 -9.59
C MET A 268 -16.09 7.17 -11.08
N SER A 269 -15.50 8.14 -11.78
CA SER A 269 -15.47 8.21 -13.23
C SER A 269 -14.03 8.14 -13.75
N ARG A 270 -13.85 7.47 -14.89
CA ARG A 270 -12.57 7.38 -15.59
C ARG A 270 -12.83 7.51 -17.07
N ASP A 271 -12.28 8.56 -17.66
CA ASP A 271 -12.58 8.95 -19.03
C ASP A 271 -11.28 9.17 -19.80
N VAL A 272 -11.23 8.66 -21.03
CA VAL A 272 -10.11 8.85 -21.95
C VAL A 272 -10.64 9.33 -23.29
N PHE A 273 -10.10 10.43 -23.78
CA PHE A 273 -10.37 10.97 -25.10
C PHE A 273 -9.10 10.87 -25.94
N ALA A 274 -9.02 9.86 -26.80
CA ALA A 274 -7.94 9.71 -27.76
C ALA A 274 -8.08 10.79 -28.85
N VAL A 275 -7.07 11.65 -28.95
CA VAL A 275 -7.03 12.77 -29.92
C VAL A 275 -6.11 12.43 -31.08
N ASN A 276 -4.91 11.90 -30.78
CA ASN A 276 -3.89 11.52 -31.76
C ASN A 276 -3.64 12.58 -32.85
N ALA A 277 -3.62 13.86 -32.47
CA ALA A 277 -3.47 14.98 -33.41
C ALA A 277 -2.47 16.02 -32.90
N GLY A 278 -1.51 16.37 -33.75
CA GLY A 278 -0.45 17.32 -33.40
C GLY A 278 0.32 16.87 -32.16
N PRO A 279 0.58 17.76 -31.18
CA PRO A 279 1.31 17.39 -29.97
C PRO A 279 0.47 16.59 -28.96
N LEU A 280 -0.85 16.47 -29.13
CA LEU A 280 -1.74 15.85 -28.14
C LEU A 280 -2.12 14.43 -28.54
N LYS A 281 -1.80 13.47 -27.66
CA LYS A 281 -2.14 12.04 -27.79
C LYS A 281 -3.52 11.76 -27.20
N SER A 282 -3.73 12.07 -25.92
CA SER A 282 -5.02 11.91 -25.25
C SER A 282 -5.25 12.96 -24.16
N ILE A 283 -6.52 13.11 -23.80
CA ILE A 283 -6.97 13.82 -22.61
C ILE A 283 -7.60 12.77 -21.70
N ASN A 284 -7.11 12.65 -20.48
CA ASN A 284 -7.63 11.73 -19.48
C ASN A 284 -8.26 12.55 -18.35
N LEU A 285 -9.46 12.17 -17.93
CA LEU A 285 -10.18 12.79 -16.82
C LEU A 285 -10.63 11.69 -15.87
N ASP A 286 -10.05 11.66 -14.68
CA ASP A 286 -10.48 10.80 -13.59
C ASP A 286 -11.10 11.66 -12.48
N ALA A 287 -12.20 11.21 -11.88
CA ALA A 287 -12.79 11.89 -10.74
C ALA A 287 -13.41 10.89 -9.77
N SER A 288 -13.42 11.22 -8.49
CA SER A 288 -14.11 10.44 -7.47
C SER A 288 -14.79 11.34 -6.44
N TYR A 289 -15.88 10.82 -5.88
CA TYR A 289 -16.55 11.39 -4.72
C TYR A 289 -16.87 10.28 -3.74
N ALA A 290 -16.54 10.48 -2.47
CA ALA A 290 -16.87 9.54 -1.41
C ALA A 290 -17.55 10.24 -0.23
N ASP A 291 -18.54 9.57 0.34
CA ASP A 291 -19.15 9.87 1.64
C ASP A 291 -18.82 8.70 2.58
N TYR A 292 -17.88 8.94 3.49
CA TYR A 292 -17.41 7.98 4.48
C TYR A 292 -17.87 8.42 5.87
N THR A 293 -18.31 7.46 6.67
CA THR A 293 -18.50 7.68 8.09
C THR A 293 -18.27 6.40 8.86
N HIS A 294 -17.73 6.52 10.05
CA HIS A 294 -17.76 5.44 11.01
C HIS A 294 -18.09 5.98 12.40
N ASP A 295 -18.67 5.11 13.21
CA ASP A 295 -18.86 5.33 14.63
C ASP A 295 -17.94 4.38 15.38
N GLU A 296 -17.16 4.90 16.32
CA GLU A 296 -16.54 4.13 17.40
C GLU A 296 -17.59 3.94 18.49
N LYS A 297 -17.79 2.69 18.90
CA LYS A 297 -18.89 2.32 19.80
C LYS A 297 -18.42 1.42 20.94
N GLU A 298 -18.98 1.68 22.10
CA GLU A 298 -18.92 0.77 23.24
C GLU A 298 -19.62 -0.57 22.97
N PRO A 299 -19.31 -1.63 23.74
CA PRO A 299 -19.99 -2.92 23.63
C PRO A 299 -21.51 -2.86 23.75
N ASP A 300 -22.06 -1.86 24.46
CA ASP A 300 -23.50 -1.66 24.60
C ASP A 300 -24.15 -0.92 23.42
N GLY A 301 -23.34 -0.44 22.47
CA GLY A 301 -23.75 0.26 21.26
C GLY A 301 -23.85 1.78 21.39
N THR A 302 -23.50 2.35 22.55
CA THR A 302 -23.30 3.79 22.70
C THR A 302 -22.19 4.27 21.76
N ILE A 303 -22.35 5.44 21.16
CA ILE A 303 -21.36 6.02 20.24
C ILE A 303 -20.41 6.89 21.04
N ASP A 304 -19.12 6.61 20.98
CA ASP A 304 -18.10 7.42 21.66
C ASP A 304 -17.71 8.57 20.74
N THR A 305 -17.23 8.24 19.54
CA THR A 305 -16.81 9.21 18.52
C THR A 305 -17.38 8.86 17.15
N THR A 306 -17.89 9.86 16.44
CA THR A 306 -18.26 9.73 15.03
C THR A 306 -17.24 10.44 14.14
N PHE A 307 -16.66 9.67 13.23
CA PHE A 307 -15.80 10.17 12.15
C PHE A 307 -16.62 10.34 10.87
N ARG A 308 -16.43 11.48 10.21
CA ARG A 308 -17.07 11.79 8.92
C ARG A 308 -16.02 12.32 7.96
N ASN A 309 -16.00 11.79 6.75
CA ASN A 309 -15.14 12.25 5.67
C ASN A 309 -15.94 12.37 4.37
N LYS A 310 -16.01 13.56 3.81
CA LYS A 310 -16.56 13.81 2.48
C LYS A 310 -15.48 14.35 1.59
N GLU A 311 -15.17 13.62 0.52
CA GLU A 311 -14.03 13.92 -0.32
C GLU A 311 -14.42 13.93 -1.79
N PHE A 312 -13.97 14.96 -2.50
CA PHE A 312 -13.93 15.00 -3.95
C PHE A 312 -12.46 15.06 -4.39
N ASP A 313 -12.10 14.24 -5.37
CA ASP A 313 -10.77 14.13 -5.95
C ASP A 313 -10.93 14.13 -7.47
N GLY A 314 -10.19 15.00 -8.17
CA GLY A 314 -10.34 15.19 -9.61
C GLY A 314 -8.99 15.39 -10.27
N HIS A 315 -8.79 14.72 -11.40
CA HIS A 315 -7.51 14.62 -12.07
C HIS A 315 -7.67 14.76 -13.59
N LEU A 316 -7.05 15.78 -14.16
CA LEU A 316 -7.03 16.05 -15.60
C LEU A 316 -5.61 15.90 -16.11
N GLU A 317 -5.36 14.97 -17.03
CA GLU A 317 -4.03 14.68 -17.57
C GLU A 317 -4.03 14.77 -19.10
N PHE A 318 -3.07 15.51 -19.65
CA PHE A 318 -2.83 15.63 -21.08
C PHE A 318 -1.60 14.78 -21.43
N LEU A 319 -1.81 13.70 -22.20
CA LEU A 319 -0.72 12.90 -22.74
C LEU A 319 -0.28 13.48 -24.07
N LEU A 320 1.01 13.75 -24.21
CA LEU A 320 1.58 14.35 -25.40
C LEU A 320 2.22 13.29 -26.30
N ASN A 321 2.15 13.51 -27.61
CA ASN A 321 2.94 12.76 -28.58
C ASN A 321 4.44 13.08 -28.40
N PRO A 322 5.36 12.23 -28.92
CA PRO A 322 6.79 12.51 -28.84
C PRO A 322 7.17 13.91 -29.36
N LEU A 323 8.00 14.62 -28.61
CA LEU A 323 8.45 15.99 -28.90
C LEU A 323 9.99 16.02 -29.00
N GLY A 324 10.50 15.86 -30.22
CA GLY A 324 11.95 15.79 -30.46
C GLY A 324 12.55 14.58 -29.72
N PRO A 325 13.53 14.76 -28.82
CA PRO A 325 14.11 13.65 -28.08
C PRO A 325 13.22 13.16 -26.93
N ILE A 326 12.22 13.94 -26.50
CA ILE A 326 11.29 13.56 -25.44
C ILE A 326 10.28 12.56 -26.00
N ARG A 327 10.24 11.34 -25.46
CA ARG A 327 9.39 10.25 -25.98
C ARG A 327 7.97 10.33 -25.43
N ASN A 328 7.84 10.51 -24.12
CA ASN A 328 6.56 10.55 -23.43
C ASN A 328 6.52 11.76 -22.50
N SER A 329 5.39 12.47 -22.49
CA SER A 329 5.14 13.55 -21.53
C SER A 329 3.68 13.56 -21.09
N ALA A 330 3.48 13.84 -19.81
CA ALA A 330 2.16 14.12 -19.25
C ALA A 330 2.20 15.45 -18.49
N LEU A 331 1.29 16.35 -18.83
CA LEU A 331 0.98 17.54 -18.06
C LEU A 331 -0.36 17.29 -17.38
N GLY A 332 -0.42 17.38 -16.07
CA GLY A 332 -1.68 17.18 -15.37
C GLY A 332 -1.95 18.18 -14.28
N PHE A 333 -3.22 18.20 -13.89
CA PHE A 333 -3.82 19.07 -12.90
C PHE A 333 -4.65 18.22 -11.95
N GLU A 334 -4.55 18.51 -10.67
CA GLU A 334 -5.25 17.78 -9.62
C GLU A 334 -5.98 18.78 -8.73
N ILE A 335 -7.20 18.44 -8.35
CA ILE A 335 -7.97 19.17 -7.34
C ILE A 335 -8.49 18.18 -6.30
N GLN A 336 -8.37 18.54 -5.03
CA GLN A 336 -8.89 17.76 -3.92
C GLN A 336 -9.64 18.69 -2.97
N ASN A 337 -10.80 18.25 -2.50
CA ASN A 337 -11.56 18.95 -1.47
C ASN A 337 -12.10 17.93 -0.48
N ARG A 338 -11.57 17.93 0.74
CA ARG A 338 -11.90 16.99 1.83
C ARG A 338 -12.49 17.77 3.00
N LYS A 339 -13.66 17.36 3.47
CA LYS A 339 -14.27 17.85 4.71
C LYS A 339 -14.28 16.71 5.72
N PHE A 340 -13.63 16.93 6.84
CA PHE A 340 -13.43 15.91 7.86
C PHE A 340 -13.87 16.40 9.25
N SER A 341 -14.30 15.49 10.11
CA SER A 341 -14.53 15.75 11.54
C SER A 341 -14.48 14.45 12.33
N ALA A 342 -14.00 14.52 13.57
CA ALA A 342 -14.05 13.43 14.55
C ALA A 342 -14.61 13.98 15.87
N ILE A 343 -15.92 13.83 16.05
CA ILE A 343 -16.66 14.45 17.16
C ILE A 343 -17.10 13.36 18.13
N GLY A 344 -16.58 13.45 19.36
CA GLY A 344 -16.95 12.56 20.46
C GLY A 344 -17.97 13.16 21.44
N GLN A 345 -18.59 12.31 22.26
CA GLN A 345 -19.57 12.73 23.28
C GLN A 345 -18.93 13.54 24.42
N ASP A 346 -17.78 13.09 24.94
CA ASP A 346 -17.09 13.73 26.07
C ASP A 346 -16.03 14.72 25.60
N SER A 347 -15.10 14.28 24.74
CA SER A 347 -14.10 15.13 24.11
C SER A 347 -14.06 14.88 22.60
N SER A 348 -13.83 15.93 21.82
CA SER A 348 -13.69 15.81 20.37
C SER A 348 -12.22 15.77 19.98
N TYR A 349 -11.79 14.67 19.37
CA TYR A 349 -10.44 14.51 18.82
C TYR A 349 -10.11 15.59 17.79
N LEU A 350 -11.02 15.84 16.84
CA LEU A 350 -10.89 16.86 15.78
C LEU A 350 -12.23 17.54 15.48
N PHE A 351 -12.28 18.86 15.67
CA PHE A 351 -13.37 19.69 15.16
C PHE A 351 -13.42 19.70 13.63
N PRO A 352 -14.54 20.16 13.01
CA PRO A 352 -14.65 20.16 11.56
C PRO A 352 -13.48 20.88 10.88
N THR A 353 -12.82 20.17 9.98
CA THR A 353 -11.71 20.65 9.18
C THR A 353 -12.05 20.62 7.69
N THR A 354 -11.34 21.43 6.92
CA THR A 354 -11.38 21.40 5.46
C THR A 354 -9.97 21.41 4.91
N THR A 355 -9.68 20.46 4.02
CA THR A 355 -8.46 20.41 3.21
C THR A 355 -8.83 20.74 1.77
N GLN A 356 -8.19 21.74 1.19
CA GLN A 356 -8.29 22.08 -0.22
C GLN A 356 -6.90 21.98 -0.85
N SER A 357 -6.77 21.20 -1.91
CA SER A 357 -5.53 21.07 -2.68
C SER A 357 -5.77 21.35 -4.15
N GLU A 358 -4.88 22.13 -4.75
CA GLU A 358 -4.82 22.38 -6.19
C GLU A 358 -3.38 22.21 -6.66
N ALA A 359 -3.15 21.36 -7.66
CA ALA A 359 -1.81 21.07 -8.13
C ALA A 359 -1.71 21.05 -9.64
N ALA A 360 -0.49 21.34 -10.12
CA ALA A 360 -0.06 21.08 -11.47
C ALA A 360 1.23 20.27 -11.43
N TYR A 361 1.34 19.27 -12.30
CA TYR A 361 2.53 18.45 -12.41
C TYR A 361 2.91 18.17 -13.86
N LEU A 362 4.19 17.87 -14.05
CA LEU A 362 4.76 17.43 -15.32
C LEU A 362 5.53 16.14 -15.07
N PHE A 363 5.34 15.17 -15.95
CA PHE A 363 6.16 13.96 -16.05
C PHE A 363 6.71 13.86 -17.48
N THR A 364 7.98 13.49 -17.64
CA THR A 364 8.60 13.32 -18.95
C THR A 364 9.63 12.20 -18.97
N GLU A 365 9.71 11.50 -20.10
CA GLU A 365 10.69 10.45 -20.39
C GLU A 365 11.53 10.83 -21.61
N LEU A 366 12.84 10.67 -21.48
CA LEU A 366 13.87 11.02 -22.45
C LEU A 366 14.82 9.83 -22.64
N PRO A 367 14.65 8.98 -23.68
CA PRO A 367 15.64 7.98 -24.06
C PRO A 367 16.84 8.68 -24.71
N VAL A 368 17.87 9.00 -23.91
CA VAL A 368 19.06 9.74 -24.37
C VAL A 368 19.87 8.88 -25.36
N THR A 369 19.97 7.59 -25.09
CA THR A 369 20.57 6.57 -25.96
C THR A 369 19.82 5.25 -25.78
N ASP A 370 20.15 4.23 -26.57
CA ASP A 370 19.59 2.88 -26.41
C ASP A 370 19.92 2.22 -25.06
N ILE A 371 20.86 2.78 -24.29
CA ILE A 371 21.28 2.27 -22.98
C ILE A 371 20.97 3.22 -21.82
N LEU A 372 20.51 4.44 -22.10
CA LEU A 372 20.31 5.47 -21.06
C LEU A 372 18.95 6.10 -21.26
N HIS A 373 18.06 5.82 -20.31
CA HIS A 373 16.71 6.37 -20.24
C HIS A 373 16.62 7.29 -19.04
N LEU A 374 16.21 8.54 -19.27
CA LEU A 374 15.98 9.52 -18.21
C LEU A 374 14.49 9.72 -18.00
N GLN A 375 14.09 9.87 -16.76
CA GLN A 375 12.77 10.32 -16.36
C GLN A 375 12.90 11.55 -15.48
N ALA A 376 11.99 12.50 -15.64
CA ALA A 376 11.92 13.66 -14.76
C ALA A 376 10.47 13.99 -14.45
N SER A 377 10.22 14.43 -13.23
CA SER A 377 8.92 14.94 -12.82
C SER A 377 9.05 16.15 -11.91
N GLY A 378 8.03 17.00 -11.96
CA GLY A 378 7.91 18.17 -11.11
C GLY A 378 6.44 18.39 -10.75
N ARG A 379 6.20 18.85 -9.52
CA ARG A 379 4.86 19.20 -9.02
C ARG A 379 4.93 20.50 -8.24
N VAL A 380 3.96 21.36 -8.47
CA VAL A 380 3.63 22.48 -7.59
C VAL A 380 2.20 22.29 -7.12
N GLU A 381 1.99 22.47 -5.83
CA GLU A 381 0.71 22.23 -5.20
C GLU A 381 0.46 23.34 -4.18
N HIS A 382 -0.79 23.81 -4.11
CA HIS A 382 -1.25 24.73 -3.11
C HIS A 382 -2.24 24.01 -2.21
N VAL A 383 -1.93 23.97 -0.91
CA VAL A 383 -2.75 23.29 0.10
C VAL A 383 -3.21 24.31 1.12
N ARG A 384 -4.52 24.35 1.36
CA ARG A 384 -5.13 25.12 2.44
C ARG A 384 -5.79 24.17 3.42
N GLU A 385 -5.36 24.28 4.67
CA GLU A 385 -5.87 23.51 5.81
C GLU A 385 -6.60 24.44 6.76
N GLU A 386 -7.88 24.17 7.00
CA GLU A 386 -8.72 24.92 7.92
C GLU A 386 -9.17 24.02 9.07
N GLY A 387 -9.12 24.55 10.30
CA GLY A 387 -9.51 23.81 11.48
C GLY A 387 -9.49 24.68 12.73
N THR A 388 -9.71 24.05 13.88
CA THR A 388 -9.69 24.72 15.18
C THR A 388 -8.78 23.94 16.14
N PRO A 389 -7.54 24.39 16.38
CA PRO A 389 -6.61 23.73 17.30
C PRO A 389 -7.05 23.88 18.77
N ALA A 390 -6.26 23.31 19.69
CA ALA A 390 -6.50 23.36 21.14
C ALA A 390 -6.70 24.78 21.71
N SER A 391 -6.20 25.84 21.04
CA SER A 391 -6.42 27.24 21.43
C SER A 391 -7.87 27.74 21.26
N ASN A 392 -8.75 26.97 20.60
CA ASN A 392 -10.13 27.33 20.26
C ASN A 392 -10.26 28.53 19.31
N ILE A 393 -9.19 28.89 18.60
CA ILE A 393 -9.21 29.96 17.60
C ILE A 393 -9.18 29.31 16.22
N PHE A 394 -10.26 29.49 15.46
CA PHE A 394 -10.31 29.05 14.06
C PHE A 394 -9.05 29.52 13.31
N THR A 395 -8.38 28.59 12.64
CA THR A 395 -7.07 28.78 12.03
C THR A 395 -7.11 28.26 10.60
N SER A 396 -6.63 29.07 9.66
CA SER A 396 -6.37 28.68 8.27
C SER A 396 -4.87 28.71 8.02
N ARG A 397 -4.33 27.67 7.41
CA ARG A 397 -2.91 27.53 7.07
C ARG A 397 -2.77 27.23 5.59
N ASP A 398 -1.96 28.04 4.92
CA ASP A 398 -1.69 27.90 3.50
C ASP A 398 -0.24 27.44 3.27
N PHE A 399 -0.07 26.47 2.39
CA PHE A 399 1.22 25.90 2.02
C PHE A 399 1.34 25.81 0.50
N THR A 400 2.56 25.97 0.00
CA THR A 400 2.86 25.75 -1.44
C THR A 400 4.09 24.85 -1.58
N PRO A 401 3.95 23.54 -1.34
CA PRO A 401 5.03 22.60 -1.64
C PRO A 401 5.39 22.61 -3.13
N VAL A 402 6.70 22.56 -3.38
CA VAL A 402 7.29 22.36 -4.71
C VAL A 402 8.18 21.14 -4.63
N SER A 403 7.93 20.19 -5.51
CA SER A 403 8.54 18.86 -5.52
C SER A 403 9.12 18.55 -6.89
N GLY A 404 10.20 17.79 -6.93
CA GLY A 404 10.83 17.36 -8.18
C GLY A 404 11.65 16.09 -8.01
N ALA A 405 11.73 15.30 -9.08
CA ALA A 405 12.48 14.06 -9.12
C ALA A 405 13.10 13.83 -10.50
N ILE A 406 14.27 13.19 -10.52
CA ILE A 406 14.96 12.76 -11.73
C ILE A 406 15.42 11.32 -11.52
N GLY A 407 15.15 10.46 -12.50
CA GLY A 407 15.60 9.08 -12.54
C GLY A 407 16.42 8.81 -13.80
N ALA A 408 17.45 7.99 -13.68
CA ALA A 408 18.25 7.47 -14.77
C ALA A 408 18.23 5.94 -14.72
N LEU A 409 17.88 5.30 -15.83
CA LEU A 409 17.96 3.86 -16.03
C LEU A 409 19.04 3.57 -17.07
N LEU A 410 20.00 2.72 -16.69
CA LEU A 410 21.09 2.28 -17.53
C LEU A 410 20.93 0.79 -17.85
N ASP A 411 20.78 0.46 -19.13
CA ASP A 411 20.77 -0.92 -19.61
C ASP A 411 22.22 -1.37 -19.89
N VAL A 412 22.77 -2.18 -18.98
CA VAL A 412 24.14 -2.71 -19.07
C VAL A 412 24.09 -4.09 -19.72
N GLY A 413 24.04 -4.10 -21.05
CA GLY A 413 23.79 -5.31 -21.83
C GLY A 413 22.33 -5.75 -21.76
N SER A 414 22.05 -7.04 -22.00
CA SER A 414 20.68 -7.59 -22.04
C SER A 414 20.14 -8.07 -20.69
N HIS A 415 20.97 -8.11 -19.64
CA HIS A 415 20.66 -8.81 -18.40
C HIS A 415 20.76 -7.95 -17.14
N VAL A 416 21.42 -6.79 -17.19
CA VAL A 416 21.65 -5.97 -16.01
C VAL A 416 21.11 -4.59 -16.26
N LYS A 417 20.30 -4.09 -15.32
CA LYS A 417 19.83 -2.71 -15.33
C LYS A 417 20.23 -2.02 -14.03
N LEU A 418 20.73 -0.79 -14.15
CA LEU A 418 21.06 0.05 -13.01
C LEU A 418 20.16 1.28 -13.01
N GLY A 419 19.42 1.49 -11.94
CA GLY A 419 18.63 2.71 -11.75
C GLY A 419 19.27 3.63 -10.73
N PHE A 420 19.18 4.94 -10.98
CA PHE A 420 19.58 5.98 -10.04
C PHE A 420 18.49 7.04 -9.98
N THR A 421 17.96 7.31 -8.81
CA THR A 421 16.90 8.31 -8.62
C THR A 421 17.32 9.33 -7.56
N GLY A 422 17.10 10.61 -7.85
CA GLY A 422 17.22 11.71 -6.89
C GLY A 422 15.91 12.49 -6.83
N SER A 423 15.45 12.87 -5.65
CA SER A 423 14.25 13.66 -5.48
C SER A 423 14.33 14.65 -4.32
N SER A 424 13.55 15.72 -4.41
CA SER A 424 13.26 16.67 -3.34
C SER A 424 11.76 16.90 -3.31
N THR A 425 11.10 16.41 -2.28
CA THR A 425 9.63 16.45 -2.13
C THR A 425 9.24 17.26 -0.90
N GLY A 426 8.27 18.16 -1.05
CA GLY A 426 7.68 18.91 0.06
C GLY A 426 6.28 18.43 0.40
N ARG A 427 5.97 18.27 1.69
CA ARG A 427 4.64 17.87 2.18
C ARG A 427 4.08 18.95 3.11
N ALA A 428 2.82 19.34 2.90
CA ALA A 428 2.08 20.17 3.86
C ALA A 428 1.73 19.34 5.11
N PRO A 429 1.82 19.91 6.33
CA PRO A 429 1.31 19.26 7.53
C PRO A 429 -0.16 18.87 7.37
N ALA A 430 -0.53 17.69 7.87
CA ALA A 430 -1.89 17.17 7.83
C ALA A 430 -2.78 17.82 8.90
N ILE A 431 -4.10 17.71 8.75
CA ILE A 431 -5.07 18.25 9.71
C ILE A 431 -4.91 17.69 11.13
N THR A 432 -4.54 16.41 11.29
CA THR A 432 -4.24 15.82 12.59
C THR A 432 -3.02 16.47 13.23
N GLU A 433 -1.94 16.58 12.46
CA GLU A 433 -0.68 17.20 12.87
C GLU A 433 -0.85 18.67 13.29
N LEU A 434 -1.79 19.40 12.67
CA LEU A 434 -2.06 20.82 12.93
C LEU A 434 -3.10 21.06 14.04
N PHE A 435 -4.15 20.24 14.12
CA PHE A 435 -5.39 20.60 14.82
C PHE A 435 -5.91 19.55 15.81
N ALA A 436 -5.29 18.36 15.94
CA ALA A 436 -5.68 17.37 16.95
C ALA A 436 -5.68 18.00 18.36
N ARG A 437 -6.66 17.62 19.20
CA ARG A 437 -6.90 18.32 20.47
C ARG A 437 -7.59 17.48 21.56
N GLY A 438 -7.51 16.16 21.47
CA GLY A 438 -8.28 15.28 22.35
C GLY A 438 -7.76 13.86 22.41
N GLY A 439 -8.47 13.04 23.19
CA GLY A 439 -8.25 11.61 23.26
C GLY A 439 -8.57 10.92 21.94
N HIS A 440 -7.83 9.85 21.66
CA HIS A 440 -8.08 8.88 20.62
C HIS A 440 -7.87 7.49 21.23
N ASP A 441 -8.99 6.84 21.53
CA ASP A 441 -9.03 5.67 22.41
C ASP A 441 -8.43 4.43 21.76
N GLY A 442 -8.66 4.24 20.45
CA GLY A 442 -8.08 3.15 19.67
C GLY A 442 -6.57 2.96 19.91
N PRO A 443 -5.71 3.95 19.57
CA PRO A 443 -4.28 3.94 19.86
C PRO A 443 -3.90 4.23 21.32
N ASN A 444 -4.86 4.51 22.20
CA ASN A 444 -4.66 4.95 23.59
C ASN A 444 -3.75 6.18 23.70
N THR A 445 -4.08 7.24 22.95
CA THR A 445 -3.28 8.48 22.93
C THR A 445 -4.13 9.72 23.14
N PHE A 446 -3.58 10.70 23.86
CA PHE A 446 -4.11 12.06 23.86
C PHE A 446 -3.24 12.91 22.95
N GLU A 447 -3.78 13.32 21.80
CA GLU A 447 -3.00 13.96 20.75
C GLU A 447 -3.20 15.48 20.72
N THR A 448 -2.10 16.21 20.64
CA THR A 448 -2.10 17.67 20.46
C THR A 448 -1.34 18.07 19.20
N GLY A 449 -2.07 18.69 18.29
CA GLY A 449 -1.56 19.29 17.06
C GLY A 449 -0.83 20.61 17.32
N ASP A 450 0.06 20.97 16.38
CA ASP A 450 0.79 22.22 16.39
C ASP A 450 0.43 23.06 15.14
N PRO A 451 -0.36 24.14 15.26
CA PRO A 451 -0.74 24.95 14.10
C PRO A 451 0.44 25.73 13.50
N THR A 452 1.61 25.75 14.15
CA THR A 452 2.81 26.46 13.69
C THR A 452 3.73 25.63 12.80
N LEU A 453 3.41 24.34 12.61
CA LEU A 453 4.15 23.45 11.73
C LEU A 453 4.32 24.02 10.32
N ARG A 454 5.45 23.68 9.71
CA ARG A 454 5.86 24.14 8.36
C ARG A 454 5.93 22.97 7.39
N ILE A 455 6.18 23.26 6.11
CA ILE A 455 6.39 22.21 5.10
C ILE A 455 7.53 21.28 5.56
N GLU A 456 7.22 19.99 5.60
CA GLU A 456 8.18 18.90 5.72
C GLU A 456 8.87 18.70 4.37
N ARG A 457 10.19 18.58 4.34
CA ARG A 457 10.93 18.38 3.09
C ARG A 457 11.82 17.16 3.16
N ALA A 458 11.63 16.23 2.22
CA ALA A 458 12.45 15.03 2.05
C ALA A 458 13.35 15.16 0.83
N ASN A 459 14.65 14.98 1.01
CA ASN A 459 15.62 14.86 -0.09
C ASN A 459 16.11 13.41 -0.12
N SER A 460 15.90 12.72 -1.23
CA SER A 460 16.18 11.28 -1.34
C SER A 460 17.14 10.99 -2.47
N ILE A 461 18.00 10.00 -2.25
CA ILE A 461 18.77 9.32 -3.29
C ILE A 461 18.51 7.82 -3.20
N GLU A 462 18.44 7.17 -4.36
CA GLU A 462 18.23 5.73 -4.48
C GLU A 462 19.05 5.17 -5.63
N ALA A 463 19.65 4.01 -5.41
CA ALA A 463 20.25 3.19 -6.44
C ALA A 463 19.55 1.83 -6.49
N THR A 464 19.24 1.35 -7.69
CA THR A 464 18.59 0.07 -7.93
C THR A 464 19.44 -0.80 -8.83
N LEU A 465 19.35 -2.12 -8.62
CA LEU A 465 20.01 -3.13 -9.43
C LEU A 465 18.97 -4.18 -9.80
N ARG A 466 18.79 -4.39 -11.12
CA ARG A 466 18.06 -5.55 -11.65
C ARG A 466 19.00 -6.46 -12.39
N VAL A 467 18.92 -7.75 -12.11
CA VAL A 467 19.65 -8.79 -12.83
C VAL A 467 18.66 -9.83 -13.31
N ASN A 468 18.61 -10.01 -14.63
CA ASN A 468 17.59 -10.76 -15.32
C ASN A 468 18.24 -11.79 -16.27
N LEU A 469 18.65 -12.92 -15.71
CA LEU A 469 19.24 -14.08 -16.40
C LEU A 469 18.19 -15.19 -16.54
N ASP A 470 18.42 -16.14 -17.45
CA ASP A 470 17.45 -17.21 -17.77
C ASP A 470 16.93 -18.00 -16.56
N ARG A 471 17.76 -18.18 -15.53
CA ARG A 471 17.40 -18.91 -14.30
C ARG A 471 17.52 -18.07 -13.04
N PHE A 472 17.96 -16.82 -13.13
CA PHE A 472 18.23 -16.01 -11.95
C PHE A 472 17.68 -14.61 -12.16
N HIS A 473 16.80 -14.21 -11.26
CA HIS A 473 16.26 -12.86 -11.22
C HIS A 473 16.61 -12.24 -9.88
N PHE A 474 16.96 -10.95 -9.89
CA PHE A 474 17.23 -10.18 -8.69
C PHE A 474 16.79 -8.75 -8.88
N ASP A 475 16.04 -8.25 -7.91
CA ASP A 475 15.70 -6.85 -7.74
C ASP A 475 16.21 -6.39 -6.39
N GLY A 476 16.93 -5.27 -6.35
CA GLY A 476 17.39 -4.68 -5.10
C GLY A 476 17.49 -3.18 -5.18
N SER A 477 17.34 -2.52 -4.04
CA SER A 477 17.53 -1.09 -3.90
C SER A 477 18.29 -0.72 -2.63
N ALA A 478 19.01 0.40 -2.70
CA ALA A 478 19.66 1.06 -1.59
C ALA A 478 19.25 2.53 -1.61
N TYR A 479 18.80 3.05 -0.47
CA TYR A 479 18.26 4.40 -0.40
C TYR A 479 18.73 5.16 0.84
N SER A 480 18.69 6.49 0.73
CA SER A 480 18.96 7.41 1.82
C SER A 480 18.12 8.68 1.64
N THR A 481 17.38 9.05 2.68
CA THR A 481 16.46 10.18 2.69
C THR A 481 16.72 11.08 3.90
N TRP A 482 16.98 12.36 3.64
CA TRP A 482 17.16 13.39 4.67
C TRP A 482 15.93 14.29 4.73
N PHE A 483 15.35 14.39 5.91
CA PHE A 483 14.20 15.23 6.19
C PHE A 483 14.62 16.51 6.88
N ASN A 484 14.13 17.64 6.38
CA ASN A 484 14.05 18.90 7.10
C ASN A 484 12.61 19.08 7.59
N ASN A 485 12.43 19.44 8.87
CA ASN A 485 11.12 19.53 9.51
C ASN A 485 10.30 18.22 9.43
N TYR A 486 10.95 17.07 9.67
CA TYR A 486 10.28 15.79 9.86
C TYR A 486 9.20 15.88 10.94
N ILE A 487 7.94 15.61 10.58
CA ILE A 487 6.79 15.66 11.48
C ILE A 487 6.57 14.30 12.13
N TYR A 488 6.49 14.24 13.45
CA TYR A 488 6.21 12.99 14.14
C TYR A 488 5.46 13.22 15.44
N GLY A 489 4.67 12.21 15.83
CA GLY A 489 4.07 12.13 17.15
C GLY A 489 5.12 11.77 18.20
N ASP A 490 5.47 12.74 19.04
CA ASP A 490 6.44 12.63 20.12
C ASP A 490 5.73 12.26 21.42
N LEU A 491 5.95 11.02 21.88
CA LEU A 491 5.49 10.60 23.20
C LEU A 491 6.29 11.33 24.28
N THR A 492 5.61 11.80 25.33
CA THR A 492 6.27 12.57 26.41
C THR A 492 6.60 11.75 27.65
N GLY A 493 6.09 10.52 27.73
CA GLY A 493 6.13 9.68 28.92
C GLY A 493 5.10 10.04 30.00
N ARG A 494 4.22 11.02 29.74
CA ARG A 494 3.04 11.33 30.57
C ARG A 494 1.83 10.56 30.07
N THR A 495 0.91 10.31 30.99
CA THR A 495 -0.43 9.84 30.66
C THR A 495 -1.46 10.90 31.03
N CYS A 496 -2.55 10.96 30.26
CA CYS A 496 -3.65 11.91 30.40
C CYS A 496 -4.92 11.15 30.75
N ASP A 497 -5.76 11.76 31.57
CA ASP A 497 -7.17 11.38 31.66
C ASP A 497 -7.96 11.95 30.46
N ASP A 498 -9.24 11.59 30.38
CA ASP A 498 -10.13 11.98 29.27
C ASP A 498 -10.37 13.50 29.22
N ASP A 499 -10.18 14.19 30.34
CA ASP A 499 -10.24 15.66 30.46
C ASP A 499 -8.96 16.36 29.94
N GLY A 500 -7.94 15.59 29.56
CA GLY A 500 -6.67 16.11 29.06
C GLY A 500 -5.68 16.55 30.15
N THR A 501 -5.88 16.11 31.39
CA THR A 501 -4.94 16.37 32.50
C THR A 501 -3.81 15.35 32.48
N CYS A 502 -2.68 15.75 31.92
CA CYS A 502 -1.53 14.86 31.76
C CYS A 502 -0.57 14.91 32.97
N ALA A 503 -0.04 13.77 33.41
CA ALA A 503 0.95 13.68 34.48
C ALA A 503 1.92 12.49 34.28
N VAL A 504 3.13 12.58 34.83
CA VAL A 504 4.07 11.45 34.84
C VAL A 504 3.63 10.47 35.91
N GLY A 505 3.38 9.21 35.54
CA GLY A 505 2.84 8.21 36.46
C GLY A 505 1.45 8.55 36.98
N GLY A 506 0.67 9.32 36.20
CA GLY A 506 -0.73 9.60 36.48
C GLY A 506 -1.60 8.35 36.37
N THR A 507 -2.86 8.47 36.79
CA THR A 507 -3.87 7.41 36.65
C THR A 507 -4.62 7.46 35.32
N GLY A 508 -4.21 8.34 34.41
CA GLY A 508 -4.82 8.45 33.09
C GLY A 508 -4.39 7.29 32.19
N ASP A 509 -5.27 6.91 31.27
CA ASP A 509 -5.12 5.73 30.42
C ASP A 509 -4.56 6.08 29.01
N LEU A 510 -4.57 7.37 28.64
CA LEU A 510 -4.11 7.84 27.33
C LEU A 510 -2.66 8.34 27.38
N LYS A 511 -1.80 7.90 26.46
CA LYS A 511 -0.41 8.40 26.35
C LYS A 511 -0.39 9.79 25.71
N GLU A 512 0.28 10.75 26.34
CA GLU A 512 0.42 12.11 25.78
C GLU A 512 1.32 12.08 24.53
N LEU A 513 0.76 12.45 23.38
CA LEU A 513 1.44 12.53 22.09
C LEU A 513 1.34 13.96 21.55
N ASN A 514 2.50 14.59 21.33
CA ASN A 514 2.57 15.92 20.74
C ASN A 514 3.18 15.86 19.34
N TYR A 515 2.53 16.49 18.36
CA TYR A 515 3.12 16.63 17.04
C TYR A 515 4.27 17.63 17.07
N ARG A 516 5.45 17.23 16.59
CA ARG A 516 6.67 18.06 16.56
C ARG A 516 7.40 17.97 15.24
N GLN A 517 8.28 18.95 14.98
CA GLN A 517 9.13 19.01 13.79
C GLN A 517 10.62 19.08 14.13
N GLN A 518 11.44 18.24 13.49
CA GLN A 518 12.91 18.34 13.54
C GLN A 518 13.58 17.64 12.34
N GLY A 519 14.90 17.61 12.23
CA GLY A 519 15.56 16.84 11.17
C GLY A 519 15.54 15.33 11.42
N ALA A 520 15.50 14.53 10.35
CA ALA A 520 15.58 13.07 10.44
C ALA A 520 16.33 12.47 9.24
N HIS A 521 16.98 11.31 9.46
CA HIS A 521 17.70 10.58 8.41
C HIS A 521 17.20 9.13 8.35
N PHE A 522 16.66 8.74 7.20
CA PHE A 522 16.24 7.38 6.88
C PHE A 522 17.22 6.77 5.88
N ARG A 523 17.59 5.50 6.06
CA ARG A 523 18.43 4.75 5.12
C ARG A 523 18.14 3.27 5.20
N GLY A 524 18.31 2.56 4.09
CA GLY A 524 18.00 1.14 4.07
C GLY A 524 18.43 0.42 2.81
N LEU A 525 18.20 -0.89 2.86
CA LEU A 525 18.43 -1.85 1.79
C LEU A 525 17.20 -2.75 1.70
N GLU A 526 16.79 -3.10 0.49
CA GLU A 526 15.72 -4.06 0.23
C GLU A 526 16.06 -4.85 -1.03
N GLY A 527 15.66 -6.12 -1.09
CA GLY A 527 15.83 -6.91 -2.29
C GLY A 527 15.19 -8.29 -2.23
N LYS A 528 14.98 -8.84 -3.43
CA LYS A 528 14.42 -10.16 -3.69
C LYS A 528 15.22 -10.82 -4.79
N ALA A 529 15.48 -12.12 -4.63
CA ALA A 529 16.11 -12.96 -5.62
C ALA A 529 15.25 -14.19 -5.88
N SER A 530 15.23 -14.68 -7.11
CA SER A 530 14.69 -15.98 -7.47
C SER A 530 15.69 -16.77 -8.32
N TYR A 531 15.69 -18.10 -8.12
CA TYR A 531 16.51 -19.02 -8.90
C TYR A 531 15.70 -20.24 -9.35
N ASP A 532 15.55 -20.42 -10.66
CA ASP A 532 14.86 -21.55 -11.25
C ASP A 532 15.82 -22.76 -11.29
N LEU A 533 15.68 -23.66 -10.32
CA LEU A 533 16.53 -24.86 -10.19
C LEU A 533 16.41 -25.75 -11.43
N PHE A 534 15.19 -25.96 -11.90
CA PHE A 534 14.92 -26.63 -13.17
C PHE A 534 13.53 -26.29 -13.70
N HIS A 535 13.41 -26.38 -15.02
CA HIS A 535 12.18 -26.26 -15.78
C HIS A 535 11.97 -27.55 -16.59
N ARG A 536 10.83 -28.21 -16.42
CA ARG A 536 10.50 -29.44 -17.16
C ARG A 536 8.99 -29.58 -17.32
N ASN A 537 8.52 -29.81 -18.54
CA ASN A 537 7.11 -30.03 -18.88
C ASN A 537 6.21 -28.91 -18.28
N ASP A 538 6.54 -27.65 -18.58
CA ASP A 538 5.83 -26.46 -18.09
C ASP A 538 5.80 -26.31 -16.57
N SER A 539 6.64 -27.06 -15.85
CA SER A 539 6.75 -26.99 -14.40
C SER A 539 8.11 -26.44 -14.00
N THR A 540 8.11 -25.52 -13.04
CA THR A 540 9.32 -24.86 -12.53
C THR A 540 9.45 -25.09 -11.03
N LEU A 541 10.62 -25.57 -10.60
CA LEU A 541 11.02 -25.51 -9.19
C LEU A 541 11.90 -24.28 -9.00
N GLN A 542 11.44 -23.34 -8.18
CA GLN A 542 12.08 -22.06 -7.93
C GLN A 542 12.47 -21.92 -6.46
N LEU A 543 13.65 -21.38 -6.22
CA LEU A 543 14.07 -20.90 -4.91
C LEU A 543 13.89 -19.39 -4.87
N THR A 544 13.44 -18.85 -3.73
CA THR A 544 13.35 -17.41 -3.51
C THR A 544 14.13 -17.01 -2.27
N ALA A 545 14.64 -15.79 -2.27
CA ALA A 545 15.22 -15.12 -1.11
C ALA A 545 14.74 -13.67 -1.06
N LEU A 546 14.54 -13.14 0.14
CA LEU A 546 14.19 -11.74 0.36
C LEU A 546 14.95 -11.19 1.57
N ALA A 547 15.23 -9.90 1.55
CA ALA A 547 15.80 -9.19 2.68
C ALA A 547 15.38 -7.72 2.66
N ASP A 548 15.14 -7.15 3.84
CA ASP A 548 14.97 -5.71 3.99
C ASP A 548 15.44 -5.20 5.35
N TYR A 549 15.90 -3.95 5.37
CA TYR A 549 16.35 -3.23 6.56
C TYR A 549 16.15 -1.74 6.39
N THR A 550 15.48 -1.12 7.36
CA THR A 550 15.36 0.34 7.48
C THR A 550 15.99 0.81 8.79
N ARG A 551 16.78 1.88 8.73
CA ARG A 551 17.18 2.65 9.91
C ARG A 551 16.75 4.10 9.78
N ALA A 552 16.13 4.62 10.83
CA ALA A 552 15.79 6.03 10.94
C ALA A 552 16.26 6.64 12.27
N THR A 553 16.82 7.84 12.21
CA THR A 553 17.34 8.58 13.37
C THR A 553 16.95 10.04 13.31
N LEU A 554 16.77 10.67 14.47
CA LEU A 554 16.48 12.10 14.59
C LEU A 554 17.79 12.90 14.73
N ASP A 555 17.83 14.11 14.19
CA ASP A 555 19.03 14.96 14.22
C ASP A 555 19.39 15.45 15.63
N SER A 556 18.39 15.58 16.52
CA SER A 556 18.63 15.87 17.95
C SER A 556 19.16 14.67 18.74
N GLY A 557 19.27 13.49 18.10
CA GLY A 557 19.61 12.23 18.74
C GLY A 557 18.37 11.35 18.98
N GLY A 558 18.61 10.05 19.17
CA GLY A 558 17.55 9.06 19.31
C GLY A 558 17.05 8.48 17.99
N ASN A 559 16.02 7.64 18.07
CA ASN A 559 15.43 6.94 16.94
C ASN A 559 14.09 7.57 16.56
N VAL A 560 13.77 7.52 15.28
CA VAL A 560 12.38 7.74 14.86
C VAL A 560 11.53 6.58 15.41
N PRO A 561 10.35 6.86 16.01
CA PRO A 561 9.48 5.81 16.54
C PRO A 561 8.96 4.85 15.45
N ARG A 562 8.57 3.63 15.86
CA ARG A 562 7.76 2.68 15.06
C ARG A 562 8.36 2.26 13.71
N ILE A 563 9.68 2.14 13.65
CA ILE A 563 10.36 1.60 12.46
C ILE A 563 10.30 0.06 12.49
N PRO A 564 9.90 -0.61 11.40
CA PRO A 564 9.90 -2.07 11.31
C PRO A 564 11.29 -2.68 11.55
N PRO A 565 11.40 -3.92 12.08
CA PRO A 565 12.67 -4.62 12.18
C PRO A 565 13.21 -5.00 10.80
N TYR A 566 14.46 -5.47 10.76
CA TYR A 566 14.97 -6.12 9.55
C TYR A 566 14.26 -7.46 9.32
N ARG A 567 14.17 -7.89 8.06
CA ARG A 567 13.64 -9.20 7.68
C ARG A 567 14.60 -9.94 6.76
N LEU A 568 14.68 -11.25 6.95
CA LEU A 568 15.41 -12.18 6.09
C LEU A 568 14.50 -13.35 5.79
N GLY A 569 14.29 -13.67 4.52
CA GLY A 569 13.39 -14.75 4.14
C GLY A 569 13.90 -15.58 2.97
N GLY A 570 13.36 -16.79 2.86
CA GLY A 570 13.62 -17.71 1.77
C GLY A 570 12.45 -18.65 1.54
N GLY A 571 12.33 -19.14 0.31
CA GLY A 571 11.22 -20.01 -0.05
C GLY A 571 11.54 -20.99 -1.17
N VAL A 572 10.66 -21.97 -1.31
CA VAL A 572 10.67 -22.96 -2.39
C VAL A 572 9.28 -22.97 -3.01
N ASN A 573 9.22 -22.74 -4.32
CA ASN A 573 7.98 -22.72 -5.10
C ASN A 573 8.04 -23.81 -6.18
N TRP A 574 6.98 -24.60 -6.28
CA TRP A 574 6.67 -25.45 -7.41
C TRP A 574 5.54 -24.78 -8.18
N LEU A 575 5.80 -24.38 -9.42
CA LEU A 575 4.84 -23.75 -10.31
C LEU A 575 4.51 -24.73 -11.43
N SER A 576 3.23 -25.02 -11.65
CA SER A 576 2.81 -25.85 -12.79
C SER A 576 1.35 -25.59 -13.19
N PRO A 577 0.94 -25.93 -14.42
CA PRO A 577 -0.43 -25.69 -14.87
C PRO A 577 -1.52 -26.36 -14.00
N THR A 578 -1.19 -27.47 -13.33
CA THR A 578 -2.17 -28.26 -12.56
C THR A 578 -2.00 -28.15 -11.05
N LEU A 579 -0.81 -27.79 -10.57
CA LEU A 579 -0.49 -27.80 -9.14
C LEU A 579 0.57 -26.75 -8.85
N ASP A 580 0.23 -25.77 -8.02
CA ASP A 580 1.21 -24.90 -7.40
C ASP A 580 1.41 -25.32 -5.94
N ALA A 581 2.64 -25.25 -5.46
CA ALA A 581 2.94 -25.43 -4.06
C ALA A 581 4.07 -24.50 -3.65
N ALA A 582 3.96 -23.87 -2.49
CA ALA A 582 4.99 -22.97 -1.99
C ALA A 582 5.19 -23.14 -0.49
N VAL A 583 6.43 -22.97 -0.04
CA VAL A 583 6.80 -22.85 1.37
C VAL A 583 7.72 -21.63 1.49
N GLN A 584 7.40 -20.73 2.42
CA GLN A 584 8.16 -19.51 2.66
C GLN A 584 8.44 -19.38 4.16
N PHE A 585 9.70 -19.11 4.48
CA PHE A 585 10.16 -18.82 5.84
C PHE A 585 10.70 -17.40 5.88
N VAL A 586 10.25 -16.61 6.87
CA VAL A 586 10.75 -15.25 7.13
C VAL A 586 11.12 -15.13 8.60
N HIS A 587 12.34 -14.69 8.86
CA HIS A 587 12.80 -14.24 10.17
C HIS A 587 12.67 -12.71 10.24
N ALA A 588 11.86 -12.22 11.17
CA ALA A 588 11.82 -10.82 11.55
C ALA A 588 12.72 -10.63 12.78
N GLY A 589 13.71 -9.75 12.67
CA GLY A 589 14.66 -9.49 13.74
C GLY A 589 14.04 -8.81 14.95
N GLU A 590 14.78 -8.78 16.06
CA GLU A 590 14.45 -7.91 17.20
C GLU A 590 14.51 -6.43 16.79
N GLN A 591 13.51 -5.65 17.22
CA GLN A 591 13.52 -4.20 17.09
C GLN A 591 13.94 -3.56 18.41
N ASP A 592 15.21 -3.17 18.51
CA ASP A 592 15.82 -2.55 19.69
C ASP A 592 16.12 -1.04 19.49
N LYS A 593 15.73 -0.47 18.34
CA LYS A 593 15.91 0.94 17.95
C LYS A 593 14.57 1.69 18.00
N PHE A 594 13.88 1.53 19.13
CA PHE A 594 12.58 2.15 19.39
C PHE A 594 12.71 3.66 19.72
N GLY A 595 11.60 4.38 19.59
CA GLY A 595 11.51 5.81 19.90
C GLY A 595 11.58 6.11 21.39
N ALA A 596 11.61 7.39 21.77
CA ALA A 596 11.53 7.75 23.19
C ALA A 596 10.21 7.25 23.81
N PHE A 597 10.28 6.75 25.04
CA PHE A 597 9.13 6.22 25.80
C PHE A 597 8.39 5.04 25.14
N ASP A 598 9.11 4.31 24.28
CA ASP A 598 8.67 3.06 23.67
C ASP A 598 9.56 1.91 24.19
N THR A 599 9.30 0.67 23.77
CA THR A 599 10.00 -0.54 24.24
C THR A 599 10.46 -1.44 23.11
N ALA A 600 11.50 -2.24 23.36
CA ALA A 600 12.00 -3.21 22.39
C ALA A 600 10.93 -4.27 22.07
N THR A 601 10.92 -4.74 20.82
CA THR A 601 10.01 -5.80 20.36
C THR A 601 10.83 -7.04 19.99
N PRO A 602 10.56 -8.22 20.59
CA PRO A 602 11.25 -9.46 20.23
C PRO A 602 11.09 -9.81 18.75
N GLY A 603 12.12 -10.44 18.18
CA GLY A 603 12.04 -11.04 16.85
C GLY A 603 11.18 -12.31 16.84
N TYR A 604 10.79 -12.75 15.64
CA TYR A 604 9.97 -13.95 15.46
C TYR A 604 10.26 -14.64 14.12
N ASN A 605 9.83 -15.89 13.97
CA ASN A 605 9.90 -16.64 12.73
C ASN A 605 8.49 -16.96 12.21
N ASN A 606 8.27 -16.65 10.95
CA ASN A 606 7.01 -16.90 10.26
C ASN A 606 7.23 -17.96 9.16
N LEU A 607 6.51 -19.08 9.25
CA LEU A 607 6.50 -20.13 8.24
C LEU A 607 5.11 -20.18 7.59
N ASN A 608 5.06 -19.89 6.30
CA ASN A 608 3.85 -20.00 5.49
C ASN A 608 4.01 -21.12 4.46
N ALA A 609 2.92 -21.76 4.09
CA ALA A 609 2.89 -22.72 2.99
C ALA A 609 1.56 -22.67 2.27
N ASN A 610 1.52 -22.99 0.97
CA ASN A 610 0.26 -23.18 0.27
C ASN A 610 0.37 -24.27 -0.79
N ILE A 611 -0.77 -24.87 -1.13
CA ILE A 611 -0.94 -25.80 -2.24
C ILE A 611 -2.20 -25.38 -2.97
N ALA A 612 -2.11 -25.14 -4.28
CA ALA A 612 -3.24 -24.81 -5.14
C ALA A 612 -3.33 -25.84 -6.28
N TRP A 613 -4.49 -26.48 -6.43
CA TRP A 613 -4.71 -27.58 -7.35
C TRP A 613 -5.81 -27.25 -8.36
N ARG A 614 -5.49 -27.44 -9.64
CA ARG A 614 -6.38 -27.22 -10.80
C ARG A 614 -6.65 -28.57 -11.48
N PRO A 615 -7.60 -29.37 -10.96
CA PRO A 615 -7.83 -30.75 -11.40
C PRO A 615 -8.29 -30.89 -12.85
N PHE A 616 -9.03 -29.89 -13.36
CA PHE A 616 -9.78 -30.01 -14.59
C PHE A 616 -9.08 -29.27 -15.73
N LYS A 617 -8.37 -30.00 -16.59
CA LYS A 617 -7.72 -29.41 -17.78
C LYS A 617 -8.68 -28.66 -18.70
N SER A 618 -9.94 -29.10 -18.78
CA SER A 618 -10.99 -28.44 -19.57
C SER A 618 -11.60 -27.21 -18.89
N GLN A 619 -11.31 -27.00 -17.61
CA GLN A 619 -11.84 -25.91 -16.77
C GLN A 619 -10.73 -25.42 -15.82
N PRO A 620 -9.64 -24.82 -16.35
CA PRO A 620 -8.48 -24.44 -15.55
C PRO A 620 -8.79 -23.37 -14.49
N GLY A 621 -9.88 -22.62 -14.66
CA GLY A 621 -10.36 -21.65 -13.68
C GLY A 621 -10.97 -22.25 -12.41
N ILE A 622 -11.14 -23.59 -12.32
CA ILE A 622 -11.52 -24.26 -11.08
C ILE A 622 -10.26 -24.62 -10.30
N GLU A 623 -10.08 -23.97 -9.15
CA GLU A 623 -8.92 -24.13 -8.27
C GLU A 623 -9.37 -24.43 -6.84
N PHE A 624 -8.71 -25.40 -6.22
CA PHE A 624 -8.82 -25.70 -4.79
C PHE A 624 -7.49 -25.37 -4.13
N ALA A 625 -7.49 -24.57 -3.06
CA ALA A 625 -6.27 -24.23 -2.36
C ALA A 625 -6.34 -24.51 -0.86
N ILE A 626 -5.21 -24.93 -0.29
CA ILE A 626 -4.97 -24.99 1.15
C ILE A 626 -3.82 -24.03 1.45
N ILE A 627 -4.06 -23.07 2.33
CA ILE A 627 -3.13 -22.00 2.67
C ILE A 627 -2.85 -22.08 4.18
N GLY A 628 -1.60 -22.34 4.54
CA GLY A 628 -1.11 -22.35 5.91
C GLY A 628 -0.34 -21.07 6.22
N GLN A 629 -0.71 -20.38 7.30
CA GLN A 629 -0.05 -19.16 7.76
C GLN A 629 0.42 -19.33 9.20
N ASN A 630 1.58 -18.75 9.54
CA ASN A 630 2.20 -18.88 10.86
C ASN A 630 2.22 -20.35 11.36
N LEU A 631 2.71 -21.26 10.51
CA LEU A 631 2.75 -22.71 10.80
C LEU A 631 3.69 -23.05 11.97
N THR A 632 4.58 -22.14 12.34
CA THR A 632 5.38 -22.21 13.58
C THR A 632 4.53 -22.02 14.83
N ASP A 633 3.38 -21.33 14.72
CA ASP A 633 2.56 -20.90 15.85
C ASP A 633 3.36 -20.08 16.86
N GLU A 634 4.25 -19.23 16.35
CA GLU A 634 5.09 -18.35 17.17
C GLU A 634 4.32 -17.08 17.55
N VAL A 635 4.61 -16.52 18.73
CA VAL A 635 4.03 -15.25 19.18
C VAL A 635 4.65 -14.12 18.36
N GLN A 636 3.84 -13.47 17.53
CA GLN A 636 4.30 -12.36 16.66
C GLN A 636 3.69 -11.04 17.14
N ARG A 637 4.53 -10.03 17.32
CA ARG A 637 4.12 -8.65 17.63
C ARG A 637 4.72 -7.72 16.61
N ASN A 638 3.96 -6.70 16.23
CA ASN A 638 4.40 -5.74 15.23
C ASN A 638 5.05 -4.52 15.88
N ALA A 639 6.36 -4.39 15.74
CA ALA A 639 7.12 -3.28 16.33
C ALA A 639 6.70 -1.89 15.83
N ALA A 640 6.02 -1.81 14.68
CA ALA A 640 5.54 -0.55 14.11
C ALA A 640 4.15 -0.14 14.61
N SER A 641 3.44 -1.01 15.33
CA SER A 641 2.11 -0.70 15.86
C SER A 641 2.17 0.02 17.20
N LEU A 642 1.31 1.01 17.42
CA LEU A 642 1.17 1.70 18.72
C LEU A 642 0.65 0.77 19.83
N ASN A 643 -0.15 -0.24 19.45
CA ASN A 643 -0.76 -1.19 20.39
C ASN A 643 0.04 -2.49 20.54
N LYS A 644 1.30 -2.53 20.09
CA LYS A 644 2.14 -3.74 20.01
C LYS A 644 2.28 -4.51 21.32
N ASP A 645 2.14 -3.86 22.46
CA ASP A 645 2.28 -4.52 23.78
C ASP A 645 0.98 -5.24 24.19
N LEU A 646 -0.17 -4.83 23.63
CA LEU A 646 -1.49 -5.36 23.93
C LEU A 646 -1.98 -6.35 22.87
N VAL A 647 -1.52 -6.21 21.62
CA VAL A 647 -2.03 -6.99 20.49
C VAL A 647 -0.97 -7.97 19.97
N ILE A 648 -1.35 -9.24 19.97
CA ILE A 648 -0.56 -10.34 19.39
C ILE A 648 -1.19 -10.68 18.04
N GLN A 649 -0.39 -10.88 16.99
CA GLN A 649 -0.89 -11.25 15.68
C GLN A 649 -1.49 -12.68 15.68
N PRO A 650 -2.33 -13.04 14.68
CA PRO A 650 -2.93 -14.37 14.61
C PRO A 650 -1.90 -15.51 14.72
N GLY A 651 -2.28 -16.55 15.45
CA GLY A 651 -1.54 -17.80 15.55
C GLY A 651 -1.61 -18.60 14.26
N ARG A 652 -1.42 -19.92 14.37
CA ARG A 652 -1.49 -20.83 13.23
C ARG A 652 -2.86 -20.80 12.56
N ASN A 653 -2.87 -20.50 11.26
CA ASN A 653 -4.07 -20.52 10.44
C ASN A 653 -3.94 -21.55 9.31
N VAL A 654 -5.01 -22.31 9.08
CA VAL A 654 -5.18 -23.12 7.87
C VAL A 654 -6.45 -22.66 7.18
N ARG A 655 -6.34 -22.27 5.92
CA ARG A 655 -7.44 -21.78 5.10
C ARG A 655 -7.68 -22.72 3.93
N PHE A 656 -8.95 -23.03 3.68
CA PHE A 656 -9.42 -23.80 2.53
C PHE A 656 -10.14 -22.85 1.59
N MET A 657 -9.75 -22.84 0.31
CA MET A 657 -10.31 -21.95 -0.69
C MET A 657 -10.79 -22.75 -1.91
N VAL A 658 -11.89 -22.30 -2.49
CA VAL A 658 -12.36 -22.70 -3.81
C VAL A 658 -12.50 -21.44 -4.67
N LYS A 659 -11.91 -21.47 -5.87
CA LYS A 659 -12.09 -20.45 -6.91
C LYS A 659 -12.69 -21.09 -8.14
N ILE A 660 -13.65 -20.43 -8.76
CA ILE A 660 -14.25 -20.79 -10.04
C ILE A 660 -14.21 -19.55 -10.92
N ALA A 661 -13.42 -19.60 -11.99
CA ALA A 661 -13.34 -18.55 -13.01
C ALA A 661 -13.65 -19.11 -14.40
N THR A 662 -14.21 -18.26 -15.27
CA THR A 662 -14.49 -18.61 -16.66
C THR A 662 -13.36 -18.27 -17.62
N PHE A 663 -12.30 -17.64 -17.12
CA PHE A 663 -11.18 -17.10 -17.90
C PHE A 663 -9.85 -17.74 -17.52
#